data_AF-A0A9P6TLY6-F1
#
_entry.id   AF-A0A9P6TLY6-F1
#
_cell.length_a   1.000
_cell.length_b   1.000
_cell.length_c   1.000
_cell.angle_alpha   90.00
_cell.angle_beta   90.00
_cell.angle_gamma   90.00
#
_symmetry.space_group_name_H-M   'P 1'
#
loop_
_entity.id
_entity.type
_entity.pdbx_description
1 polymer ?
#
loop_
_entity_poly.entity_id
_entity_poly.type
_entity_poly.pdbx_seq_one_letter_code
_entity_poly.pdbx_strand_id
1 'polypeptide(L)'
;MSGIAEVLVNLGYQVSGSDLSRSLVTDRLSGLGAQVAFGHDARHIAGADAVVVSTAVCPDNPEVLEARRTHIPIVPRAVMLAELMRLKQGIAIAGTHGKTTTTSLVASVLAAGGLDPTFVIGGRLISAGANARLGTGDFIVAEADESDASFLNLFPVIEVITNIDADHMDTYGHDFARLKQAFIEFTHRLPFYGIAVLCVDDPNVREILPFVSKPIIRYGFAPDAHVRATNVRAKDGCMHFTVHRADASPLDIVLNLPGTHNVQNALAAIAIATELEVADADIQSALAQFNGVGRRFQRYGEVPIARGGAYTLIDDYGHHPVEMAATIAAARGAFPSRRLVIAFQPHRYTRTRDCFEDLVKVLSTVDALVLTEVYAAGEAPIVAADGRALARAIRVAGRVEPVFVDTVDEIPDALAAVVADGDVVMTMGAGSIGGAKGLSMSGINPAAFGKVAVLYGGESSERDVSLVSGRLVWQGLRDAGVDAHLLDPKQRPLSVLNDEGFVRAFIALHGGYGENGQIQGALDFYGIRYTGPGVLGSALAMDKFRTKLIWQQVGIPTPPFDTVLRGEDYDARAGQIIAKLGLPLFVKPATEGSSVAVVKVNAAESLPHALAQAAQHDRVVLVEKSIDGGEYTACIAGSLALPLIRIVPAGEFYDYHAKYVADDTQYLIPCGLSDDQQQRLTALARRAFDVLACTEWGRADFMLDRDGNPYFLEVNTSPGMTDHSLPPKAARAIGISYSELVVNVLALTLKD
;
A
#
# COMPACT_ATOMS: atom_id res chain seq x y z
N MET A 1 -16.08 -4.39 -2.28
CA MET A 1 -16.61 -5.64 -2.87
C MET A 1 -16.03 -6.86 -2.18
N SER A 2 -14.71 -6.97 -2.07
CA SER A 2 -14.05 -8.16 -1.49
C SER A 2 -14.40 -8.49 -0.04
N GLY A 3 -14.50 -7.49 0.84
CA GLY A 3 -14.93 -7.75 2.22
C GLY A 3 -16.31 -8.40 2.31
N ILE A 4 -17.25 -7.99 1.45
CA ILE A 4 -18.59 -8.58 1.34
C ILE A 4 -18.50 -10.03 0.84
N ALA A 5 -17.74 -10.25 -0.24
CA ALA A 5 -17.54 -11.58 -0.82
C ALA A 5 -16.89 -12.57 0.17
N GLU A 6 -15.87 -12.12 0.91
CA GLU A 6 -15.19 -12.92 1.93
C GLU A 6 -16.15 -13.34 3.05
N VAL A 7 -17.06 -12.45 3.48
CA VAL A 7 -18.09 -12.79 4.46
C VAL A 7 -19.07 -13.82 3.89
N LEU A 8 -19.55 -13.64 2.66
CA LEU A 8 -20.50 -14.57 2.03
C LEU A 8 -19.92 -15.98 1.85
N VAL A 9 -18.66 -16.09 1.41
CA VAL A 9 -17.97 -17.39 1.27
C VAL A 9 -17.96 -18.14 2.60
N ASN A 10 -17.64 -17.45 3.70
CA ASN A 10 -17.53 -18.08 5.01
C ASN A 10 -18.90 -18.39 5.66
N LEU A 11 -19.95 -17.67 5.28
CA LEU A 11 -21.33 -18.04 5.63
C LEU A 11 -21.82 -19.28 4.85
N GLY A 12 -20.99 -19.84 3.97
CA GLY A 12 -21.29 -21.06 3.21
C GLY A 12 -22.03 -20.80 1.90
N TYR A 13 -22.14 -19.54 1.45
CA TYR A 13 -22.70 -19.24 0.14
C TYR A 13 -21.72 -19.62 -0.96
N GLN A 14 -22.25 -20.06 -2.10
CA GLN A 14 -21.46 -20.18 -3.32
C GLN A 14 -21.26 -18.78 -3.91
N VAL A 15 -20.05 -18.26 -3.77
CA VAL A 15 -19.71 -16.93 -4.29
C VAL A 15 -18.96 -17.08 -5.59
N SER A 16 -19.47 -16.45 -6.65
CA SER A 16 -18.71 -16.17 -7.86
C SER A 16 -18.61 -14.66 -8.07
N GLY A 17 -17.60 -14.24 -8.83
CA GLY A 17 -17.43 -12.83 -9.15
C GLY A 17 -16.53 -12.64 -10.36
N SER A 18 -16.72 -11.54 -11.07
CA SER A 18 -15.85 -11.10 -12.15
C SER A 18 -15.10 -9.84 -11.74
N ASP A 19 -13.88 -9.72 -12.21
CA ASP A 19 -13.13 -8.47 -12.17
C ASP A 19 -12.32 -8.34 -13.47
N LEU A 20 -11.90 -7.14 -13.85
CA LEU A 20 -11.07 -6.97 -15.05
C LEU A 20 -9.71 -7.65 -14.89
N SER A 21 -9.28 -7.90 -13.65
CA SER A 21 -8.05 -8.63 -13.36
C SER A 21 -8.00 -9.42 -12.06
N ARG A 22 -6.92 -10.17 -11.99
CA ARG A 22 -6.48 -10.87 -10.80
C ARG A 22 -5.66 -9.94 -9.91
N SER A 23 -5.84 -10.05 -8.61
CA SER A 23 -5.16 -9.27 -7.58
C SER A 23 -4.99 -10.13 -6.33
N LEU A 24 -4.21 -9.68 -5.35
CA LEU A 24 -4.11 -10.33 -4.04
C LEU A 24 -5.48 -10.55 -3.39
N VAL A 25 -6.43 -9.65 -3.67
CA VAL A 25 -7.78 -9.69 -3.16
C VAL A 25 -8.59 -10.81 -3.82
N THR A 26 -8.55 -10.93 -5.15
CA THR A 26 -9.26 -12.01 -5.86
C THR A 26 -8.61 -13.37 -5.67
N ASP A 27 -7.28 -13.43 -5.50
CA ASP A 27 -6.54 -14.63 -5.09
C ASP A 27 -6.95 -15.10 -3.69
N ARG A 28 -7.05 -14.17 -2.73
CA ARG A 28 -7.53 -14.48 -1.39
C ARG A 28 -8.95 -15.04 -1.43
N LEU A 29 -9.87 -14.40 -2.15
CA LEU A 29 -11.24 -14.89 -2.30
C LEU A 29 -11.30 -16.28 -2.94
N SER A 30 -10.47 -16.52 -3.95
CA SER A 30 -10.37 -17.83 -4.60
C SER A 30 -9.83 -18.90 -3.64
N GLY A 31 -8.82 -18.56 -2.83
CA GLY A 31 -8.29 -19.43 -1.78
C GLY A 31 -9.30 -19.73 -0.67
N LEU A 32 -10.26 -18.83 -0.44
CA LEU A 32 -11.38 -19.06 0.48
C LEU A 32 -12.51 -19.90 -0.15
N GLY A 33 -12.50 -20.12 -1.46
CA GLY A 33 -13.47 -20.95 -2.17
C GLY A 33 -14.40 -20.20 -3.14
N ALA A 34 -14.22 -18.90 -3.35
CA ALA A 34 -14.97 -18.16 -4.36
C ALA A 34 -14.51 -18.51 -5.78
N GLN A 35 -15.45 -18.54 -6.74
CA GLN A 35 -15.15 -18.70 -8.16
C GLN A 35 -14.93 -17.33 -8.80
N VAL A 36 -13.67 -16.96 -9.03
CA VAL A 36 -13.35 -15.67 -9.67
C VAL A 36 -13.08 -15.85 -11.17
N ALA A 37 -13.79 -15.10 -11.99
CA ALA A 37 -13.57 -14.97 -13.43
C ALA A 37 -12.91 -13.62 -13.77
N PHE A 38 -12.20 -13.57 -14.89
CA PHE A 38 -11.50 -12.35 -15.34
C PHE A 38 -12.05 -11.85 -16.67
N GLY A 39 -12.28 -10.54 -16.75
CA GLY A 39 -13.08 -9.94 -17.80
C GLY A 39 -14.58 -10.10 -17.54
N HIS A 40 -15.39 -9.42 -18.33
CA HIS A 40 -16.85 -9.48 -18.18
C HIS A 40 -17.47 -10.28 -19.33
N ASP A 41 -18.22 -11.32 -18.99
CA ASP A 41 -18.91 -12.19 -19.95
C ASP A 41 -20.23 -12.66 -19.35
N ALA A 42 -21.30 -12.63 -20.15
CA ALA A 42 -22.64 -13.05 -19.74
C ALA A 42 -22.67 -14.45 -19.09
N ARG A 43 -21.74 -15.34 -19.43
CA ARG A 43 -21.64 -16.69 -18.87
C ARG A 43 -21.19 -16.71 -17.40
N HIS A 44 -20.56 -15.66 -16.89
CA HIS A 44 -20.05 -15.63 -15.51
C HIS A 44 -21.16 -15.63 -14.45
N ILE A 45 -22.36 -15.17 -14.82
CA ILE A 45 -23.52 -15.17 -13.91
C ILE A 45 -24.37 -16.44 -14.01
N ALA A 46 -23.89 -17.47 -14.73
CA ALA A 46 -24.63 -18.71 -14.89
C ALA A 46 -24.89 -19.37 -13.53
N GLY A 47 -26.16 -19.53 -13.17
CA GLY A 47 -26.59 -20.10 -11.89
C GLY A 47 -26.52 -19.15 -10.70
N ALA A 48 -26.27 -17.84 -10.92
CA ALA A 48 -26.30 -16.85 -9.86
C ALA A 48 -27.74 -16.54 -9.42
N ASP A 49 -27.99 -16.57 -8.11
CA ASP A 49 -29.27 -16.15 -7.52
C ASP A 49 -29.39 -14.61 -7.42
N ALA A 50 -28.26 -13.90 -7.37
CA ALA A 50 -28.17 -12.45 -7.39
C ALA A 50 -26.80 -11.99 -7.91
N VAL A 51 -26.74 -10.82 -8.54
CA VAL A 51 -25.51 -10.20 -9.05
C VAL A 51 -25.23 -8.92 -8.29
N VAL A 52 -24.10 -8.85 -7.57
CA VAL A 52 -23.72 -7.66 -6.80
C VAL A 52 -22.77 -6.79 -7.62
N VAL A 53 -23.11 -5.51 -7.80
CA VAL A 53 -22.31 -4.58 -8.63
C VAL A 53 -21.66 -3.49 -7.79
N SER A 54 -20.42 -3.13 -8.17
CA SER A 54 -19.75 -1.94 -7.64
C SER A 54 -20.24 -0.69 -8.38
N THR A 55 -19.96 0.50 -7.83
CA THR A 55 -20.28 1.77 -8.49
C THR A 55 -19.49 2.00 -9.79
N ALA A 56 -18.40 1.26 -10.00
CA ALA A 56 -17.58 1.34 -11.21
C ALA A 56 -18.14 0.51 -12.38
N VAL A 57 -19.13 -0.36 -12.15
CA VAL A 57 -19.72 -1.21 -13.19
C VAL A 57 -20.80 -0.43 -13.96
N CYS A 58 -20.58 -0.23 -15.25
CA CYS A 58 -21.52 0.48 -16.12
C CYS A 58 -22.78 -0.35 -16.46
N PRO A 59 -23.93 0.29 -16.75
CA PRO A 59 -25.18 -0.40 -17.09
C PRO A 59 -25.16 -1.26 -18.36
N ASP A 60 -24.15 -1.08 -19.21
CA ASP A 60 -23.91 -1.81 -20.47
C ASP A 60 -22.94 -3.00 -20.30
N ASN A 61 -22.47 -3.27 -19.07
CA ASN A 61 -21.67 -4.44 -18.76
C ASN A 61 -22.41 -5.73 -19.17
N PRO A 62 -21.75 -6.69 -19.87
CA PRO A 62 -22.41 -7.88 -20.41
C PRO A 62 -23.05 -8.77 -19.33
N GLU A 63 -22.51 -8.81 -18.11
CA GLU A 63 -23.10 -9.55 -16.98
C GLU A 63 -24.34 -8.85 -16.43
N VAL A 64 -24.33 -7.51 -16.39
CA VAL A 64 -25.50 -6.70 -15.98
C VAL A 64 -26.62 -6.81 -17.00
N LEU A 65 -26.30 -6.76 -18.30
CA LEU A 65 -27.26 -6.92 -19.38
C LEU A 65 -27.88 -8.32 -19.37
N GLU A 66 -27.07 -9.36 -19.16
CA GLU A 66 -27.56 -10.73 -19.06
C GLU A 66 -28.44 -10.92 -17.83
N ALA A 67 -28.03 -10.41 -16.66
CA ALA A 67 -28.83 -10.48 -15.44
C ALA A 67 -30.21 -9.84 -15.62
N ARG A 68 -30.29 -8.69 -16.33
CA ARG A 68 -31.58 -8.09 -16.71
C ARG A 68 -32.38 -8.98 -17.64
N ARG A 69 -31.75 -9.58 -18.65
CA ARG A 69 -32.38 -10.45 -19.64
C ARG A 69 -32.95 -11.72 -19.00
N THR A 70 -32.28 -12.28 -18.01
CA THR A 70 -32.69 -13.51 -17.30
C THR A 70 -33.46 -13.24 -16.01
N HIS A 71 -33.73 -11.98 -15.67
CA HIS A 71 -34.41 -11.55 -14.45
C HIS A 71 -33.70 -11.95 -13.14
N ILE A 72 -32.37 -12.08 -13.17
CA ILE A 72 -31.57 -12.22 -11.95
C ILE A 72 -31.47 -10.85 -11.26
N PRO A 73 -31.77 -10.76 -9.94
CA PRO A 73 -31.67 -9.50 -9.19
C PRO A 73 -30.26 -8.88 -9.27
N ILE A 74 -30.19 -7.60 -9.60
CA ILE A 74 -28.95 -6.82 -9.59
C ILE A 74 -28.94 -5.95 -8.34
N VAL A 75 -27.95 -6.18 -7.48
CA VAL A 75 -27.88 -5.63 -6.13
C VAL A 75 -26.69 -4.68 -6.03
N PRO A 76 -26.88 -3.39 -5.71
CA PRO A 76 -25.77 -2.49 -5.46
C PRO A 76 -24.94 -2.95 -4.25
N ARG A 77 -23.62 -2.70 -4.26
CA ARG A 77 -22.71 -3.01 -3.15
C ARG A 77 -23.26 -2.63 -1.76
N ALA A 78 -23.80 -1.42 -1.63
CA ALA A 78 -24.33 -0.93 -0.35
C ALA A 78 -25.54 -1.74 0.14
N VAL A 79 -26.38 -2.20 -0.78
CA VAL A 79 -27.53 -3.06 -0.47
C VAL A 79 -27.06 -4.44 -0.04
N MET A 80 -26.04 -5.01 -0.69
CA MET A 80 -25.50 -6.31 -0.23
C MET A 80 -24.84 -6.21 1.15
N LEU A 81 -24.16 -5.11 1.46
CA LEU A 81 -23.65 -4.87 2.82
C LEU A 81 -24.81 -4.82 3.82
N ALA A 82 -25.92 -4.18 3.48
CA ALA A 82 -27.11 -4.15 4.31
C ALA A 82 -27.70 -5.55 4.55
N GLU A 83 -27.74 -6.40 3.53
CA GLU A 83 -28.21 -7.79 3.66
C GLU A 83 -27.26 -8.62 4.54
N LEU A 84 -25.95 -8.42 4.47
CA LEU A 84 -25.01 -9.04 5.41
C LEU A 84 -25.26 -8.62 6.86
N MET A 85 -25.63 -7.35 7.09
CA MET A 85 -26.04 -6.85 8.41
C MET A 85 -27.37 -7.42 8.89
N ARG A 86 -28.17 -8.07 8.03
CA ARG A 86 -29.36 -8.83 8.47
C ARG A 86 -29.01 -10.24 8.96
N LEU A 87 -27.95 -10.83 8.43
CA LEU A 87 -27.51 -12.19 8.78
C LEU A 87 -26.70 -12.22 10.08
N LYS A 88 -25.98 -11.14 10.37
CA LYS A 88 -25.25 -10.90 11.62
C LYS A 88 -25.89 -9.75 12.41
N GLN A 89 -25.47 -9.55 13.66
CA GLN A 89 -25.88 -8.37 14.42
C GLN A 89 -25.08 -7.15 13.98
N GLY A 90 -25.69 -6.27 13.17
CA GLY A 90 -25.06 -5.08 12.61
C GLY A 90 -24.81 -3.95 13.62
N ILE A 91 -23.59 -3.45 13.67
CA ILE A 91 -23.18 -2.22 14.35
C ILE A 91 -22.74 -1.23 13.27
N ALA A 92 -23.52 -0.17 13.05
CA ALA A 92 -23.26 0.82 12.01
C ALA A 92 -22.74 2.13 12.61
N ILE A 93 -21.62 2.63 12.10
CA ILE A 93 -20.98 3.86 12.58
C ILE A 93 -21.12 4.95 11.53
N ALA A 94 -21.99 5.93 11.79
CA ALA A 94 -22.28 7.06 10.93
C ALA A 94 -21.82 8.39 11.55
N GLY A 95 -21.84 9.45 10.73
CA GLY A 95 -21.54 10.82 11.12
C GLY A 95 -20.52 11.48 10.20
N THR A 96 -20.45 12.80 10.17
CA THR A 96 -19.61 13.51 9.18
C THR A 96 -18.12 13.21 9.38
N HIS A 97 -17.66 13.22 10.63
CA HIS A 97 -16.26 12.98 11.01
C HIS A 97 -16.11 11.82 12.01
N GLY A 98 -14.94 11.16 11.99
CA GLY A 98 -14.55 10.17 13.00
C GLY A 98 -15.09 8.75 12.78
N LYS A 99 -15.85 8.49 11.70
CA LYS A 99 -16.40 7.17 11.36
C LYS A 99 -15.35 6.07 11.40
N THR A 100 -14.34 6.15 10.52
CA THR A 100 -13.29 5.13 10.39
C THR A 100 -12.56 4.84 11.70
N THR A 101 -12.23 5.87 12.49
CA THR A 101 -11.56 5.71 13.79
C THR A 101 -12.47 5.03 14.80
N THR A 102 -13.73 5.45 14.90
CA THR A 102 -14.72 4.85 15.81
C THR A 102 -15.01 3.40 15.44
N THR A 103 -15.21 3.07 14.16
CA THR A 103 -15.38 1.70 13.66
C THR A 103 -14.20 0.81 14.04
N SER A 104 -12.98 1.35 13.93
CA SER A 104 -11.74 0.64 14.29
C SER A 104 -11.59 0.40 15.79
N LEU A 105 -11.96 1.39 16.62
CA LEU A 105 -11.96 1.29 18.07
C LEU A 105 -12.99 0.26 18.54
N VAL A 106 -14.23 0.32 18.01
CA VAL A 106 -15.28 -0.67 18.29
C VAL A 106 -14.80 -2.07 17.95
N ALA A 107 -14.31 -2.28 16.72
CA ALA A 107 -13.82 -3.60 16.31
C ALA A 107 -12.70 -4.13 17.22
N SER A 108 -11.77 -3.26 17.63
CA SER A 108 -10.65 -3.64 18.50
C SER A 108 -11.08 -3.97 19.92
N VAL A 109 -11.97 -3.18 20.51
CA VAL A 109 -12.49 -3.40 21.87
C VAL A 109 -13.35 -4.68 21.92
N LEU A 110 -14.24 -4.90 20.95
CA LEU A 110 -15.05 -6.11 20.89
C LEU A 110 -14.20 -7.36 20.64
N ALA A 111 -13.15 -7.27 19.81
CA ALA A 111 -12.22 -8.37 19.62
C ALA A 111 -11.45 -8.72 20.91
N ALA A 112 -10.98 -7.71 21.65
CA ALA A 112 -10.33 -7.92 22.94
C ALA A 112 -11.27 -8.54 23.98
N GLY A 113 -12.55 -8.18 23.95
CA GLY A 113 -13.61 -8.79 24.76
C GLY A 113 -14.03 -10.21 24.34
N GLY A 114 -13.35 -10.82 23.37
CA GLY A 114 -13.64 -12.18 22.91
C GLY A 114 -14.87 -12.31 22.02
N LEU A 115 -15.50 -11.21 21.62
CA LEU A 115 -16.66 -11.21 20.71
C LEU A 115 -16.26 -11.32 19.22
N ASP A 116 -14.97 -11.15 18.91
CA ASP A 116 -14.34 -11.36 17.58
C ASP A 116 -15.24 -10.95 16.40
N PRO A 117 -15.56 -9.64 16.25
CA PRO A 117 -16.51 -9.20 15.24
C PRO A 117 -15.94 -9.27 13.83
N THR A 118 -16.82 -9.48 12.84
CA THR A 118 -16.53 -9.13 11.46
C THR A 118 -16.46 -7.61 11.33
N PHE A 119 -15.52 -7.06 10.56
CA PHE A 119 -15.52 -5.62 10.30
C PHE A 119 -15.26 -5.25 8.83
N VAL A 120 -15.86 -4.13 8.42
CA VAL A 120 -15.70 -3.51 7.09
C VAL A 120 -15.43 -2.02 7.28
N ILE A 121 -14.18 -1.59 7.06
CA ILE A 121 -13.67 -0.25 7.40
C ILE A 121 -13.16 0.45 6.12
N GLY A 122 -13.36 1.77 6.00
CA GLY A 122 -12.88 2.57 4.85
C GLY A 122 -11.35 2.81 4.80
N GLY A 123 -10.63 2.50 5.88
CA GLY A 123 -9.18 2.64 6.03
C GLY A 123 -8.51 1.39 6.62
N ARG A 124 -7.17 1.34 6.59
CA ARG A 124 -6.39 0.17 7.03
C ARG A 124 -6.19 0.18 8.54
N LEU A 125 -6.74 -0.83 9.22
CA LEU A 125 -6.47 -1.08 10.63
C LEU A 125 -5.05 -1.61 10.79
N ILE A 126 -4.17 -0.90 11.51
CA ILE A 126 -2.74 -1.23 11.59
C ILE A 126 -2.52 -2.60 12.25
N SER A 127 -3.25 -2.88 13.35
CA SER A 127 -3.13 -4.14 14.10
C SER A 127 -3.59 -5.38 13.31
N ALA A 128 -4.53 -5.23 12.38
CA ALA A 128 -5.04 -6.32 11.55
C ALA A 128 -4.41 -6.36 10.16
N GLY A 129 -3.68 -5.31 9.76
CA GLY A 129 -3.05 -5.20 8.45
C GLY A 129 -4.03 -5.13 7.25
N ALA A 130 -5.34 -5.00 7.47
CA ALA A 130 -6.39 -5.09 6.45
C ALA A 130 -7.54 -4.08 6.68
N ASN A 131 -8.30 -3.79 5.63
CA ASN A 131 -9.47 -2.87 5.67
C ASN A 131 -10.78 -3.62 5.99
N ALA A 132 -10.77 -4.95 5.89
CA ALA A 132 -11.86 -5.81 6.31
C ALA A 132 -11.25 -7.10 6.86
N ARG A 133 -11.88 -7.67 7.89
CA ARG A 133 -11.52 -8.97 8.45
C ARG A 133 -12.79 -9.67 8.87
N LEU A 134 -12.84 -10.97 8.59
CA LEU A 134 -13.87 -11.82 9.13
C LEU A 134 -13.52 -12.18 10.58
N GLY A 135 -14.48 -11.94 11.46
CA GLY A 135 -14.49 -12.48 12.82
C GLY A 135 -15.46 -13.63 12.94
N THR A 136 -15.22 -14.51 13.90
CA THR A 136 -16.00 -15.71 14.19
C THR A 136 -17.26 -15.43 15.00
N GLY A 137 -17.38 -14.25 15.63
CA GLY A 137 -18.54 -13.88 16.44
C GLY A 137 -19.75 -13.36 15.66
N ASP A 138 -20.81 -13.04 16.39
CA ASP A 138 -22.13 -12.72 15.81
C ASP A 138 -22.25 -11.29 15.29
N PHE A 139 -21.32 -10.41 15.64
CA PHE A 139 -21.36 -8.99 15.29
C PHE A 139 -20.67 -8.69 13.95
N ILE A 140 -21.21 -7.71 13.23
CA ILE A 140 -20.56 -7.05 12.09
C ILE A 140 -20.49 -5.54 12.33
N VAL A 141 -19.28 -4.99 12.35
CA VAL A 141 -19.03 -3.55 12.54
C VAL A 141 -18.73 -2.93 11.18
N ALA A 142 -19.53 -1.94 10.77
CA ALA A 142 -19.38 -1.30 9.47
C ALA A 142 -19.43 0.22 9.57
N GLU A 143 -18.61 0.88 8.75
CA GLU A 143 -18.74 2.30 8.47
C GLU A 143 -19.99 2.55 7.60
N ALA A 144 -20.79 3.54 8.01
CA ALA A 144 -22.02 3.94 7.34
C ALA A 144 -21.83 5.33 6.72
N ASP A 145 -21.89 5.38 5.38
CA ASP A 145 -21.56 6.56 4.59
C ASP A 145 -22.80 7.41 4.29
N GLU A 146 -22.80 8.64 4.77
CA GLU A 146 -23.82 9.64 4.50
C GLU A 146 -23.62 10.37 3.18
N SER A 147 -22.42 10.41 2.60
CA SER A 147 -22.09 11.29 1.48
C SER A 147 -22.97 11.09 0.23
N ASP A 148 -23.45 9.86 -0.01
CA ASP A 148 -24.35 9.46 -1.09
C ASP A 148 -25.72 8.94 -0.57
N ALA A 149 -26.03 9.17 0.71
CA ALA A 149 -27.18 8.63 1.43
C ALA A 149 -27.27 7.08 1.43
N SER A 150 -26.20 6.36 1.11
CA SER A 150 -26.21 4.90 1.05
C SER A 150 -26.42 4.21 2.40
N PHE A 151 -26.06 4.86 3.50
CA PHE A 151 -26.34 4.39 4.87
C PHE A 151 -27.83 4.10 5.15
N LEU A 152 -28.77 4.73 4.44
CA LEU A 152 -30.22 4.49 4.60
C LEU A 152 -30.64 3.08 4.17
N ASN A 153 -29.76 2.36 3.48
CA ASN A 153 -30.00 0.99 3.09
C ASN A 153 -29.68 0.00 4.22
N LEU A 154 -28.90 0.40 5.24
CA LEU A 154 -28.43 -0.50 6.29
C LEU A 154 -29.53 -0.85 7.30
N PHE A 155 -29.46 -2.04 7.90
CA PHE A 155 -30.38 -2.52 8.94
C PHE A 155 -29.63 -3.00 10.19
N PRO A 156 -29.00 -2.09 10.94
CA PRO A 156 -28.24 -2.44 12.14
C PRO A 156 -29.14 -2.73 13.35
N VAL A 157 -28.56 -3.33 14.38
CA VAL A 157 -29.15 -3.44 15.72
C VAL A 157 -28.58 -2.39 16.68
N ILE A 158 -27.40 -1.84 16.39
CA ILE A 158 -26.79 -0.71 17.09
C ILE A 158 -26.29 0.31 16.06
N GLU A 159 -26.62 1.59 16.26
CA GLU A 159 -26.14 2.69 15.43
C GLU A 159 -25.35 3.69 16.27
N VAL A 160 -24.29 4.25 15.69
CA VAL A 160 -23.58 5.40 16.24
C VAL A 160 -23.76 6.59 15.30
N ILE A 161 -24.05 7.77 15.86
CA ILE A 161 -23.92 9.05 15.15
C ILE A 161 -22.88 9.90 15.89
N THR A 162 -21.70 10.05 15.28
CA THR A 162 -20.58 10.75 15.90
C THR A 162 -20.75 12.27 15.93
N ASN A 163 -21.27 12.84 14.85
CA ASN A 163 -21.56 14.26 14.64
C ASN A 163 -22.33 14.44 13.33
N ILE A 164 -22.95 15.61 13.14
CA ILE A 164 -23.62 16.00 11.88
C ILE A 164 -23.13 17.40 11.51
N ASP A 165 -22.40 17.50 10.41
CA ASP A 165 -21.86 18.74 9.88
C ASP A 165 -22.04 18.85 8.35
N ALA A 166 -21.94 20.06 7.81
CA ALA A 166 -22.16 20.35 6.40
C ALA A 166 -20.97 19.87 5.54
N ASP A 167 -21.03 18.64 5.07
CA ASP A 167 -20.16 18.07 4.03
C ASP A 167 -21.02 17.35 2.99
N HIS A 168 -20.49 17.15 1.77
CA HIS A 168 -21.18 16.44 0.69
C HIS A 168 -22.61 16.97 0.38
N MET A 169 -22.80 18.28 0.53
CA MET A 169 -24.12 18.92 0.51
C MET A 169 -24.84 18.85 -0.85
N ASP A 170 -24.15 18.55 -1.95
CA ASP A 170 -24.74 18.32 -3.27
C ASP A 170 -25.83 17.24 -3.23
N THR A 171 -25.56 16.12 -2.53
CA THR A 171 -26.50 14.98 -2.35
C THR A 171 -27.80 15.41 -1.69
N TYR A 172 -27.70 16.42 -0.84
CA TYR A 172 -28.82 16.95 -0.05
C TYR A 172 -29.41 18.23 -0.66
N GLY A 173 -29.04 18.58 -1.90
CA GLY A 173 -29.52 19.79 -2.57
C GLY A 173 -29.15 21.08 -1.82
N HIS A 174 -28.00 21.08 -1.15
CA HIS A 174 -27.50 22.15 -0.29
C HIS A 174 -28.43 22.53 0.88
N ASP A 175 -29.32 21.62 1.29
CA ASP A 175 -30.24 21.81 2.40
C ASP A 175 -29.82 20.98 3.62
N PHE A 176 -29.33 21.66 4.65
CA PHE A 176 -28.86 21.03 5.89
C PHE A 176 -29.99 20.34 6.67
N ALA A 177 -31.24 20.79 6.51
CA ALA A 177 -32.38 20.11 7.12
C ALA A 177 -32.62 18.73 6.49
N ARG A 178 -32.34 18.57 5.18
CA ARG A 178 -32.40 17.26 4.52
C ARG A 178 -31.32 16.31 5.00
N LEU A 179 -30.11 16.81 5.27
CA LEU A 179 -29.05 16.02 5.90
C LEU A 179 -29.47 15.51 7.28
N LYS A 180 -29.97 16.40 8.15
CA LYS A 180 -30.51 16.02 9.46
C LYS A 180 -31.66 15.02 9.34
N GLN A 181 -32.56 15.22 8.39
CA GLN A 181 -33.68 14.31 8.15
C GLN A 181 -33.20 12.92 7.71
N ALA A 182 -32.13 12.82 6.92
CA ALA A 182 -31.53 11.55 6.56
C ALA A 182 -30.95 10.82 7.79
N PHE A 183 -30.27 11.54 8.70
CA PHE A 183 -29.82 10.93 9.97
C PHE A 183 -30.99 10.48 10.86
N ILE A 184 -32.09 11.23 10.91
CA ILE A 184 -33.31 10.79 11.61
C ILE A 184 -33.86 9.51 10.96
N GLU A 185 -33.94 9.48 9.63
CA GLU A 185 -34.39 8.30 8.89
C GLU A 185 -33.48 7.08 9.11
N PHE A 186 -32.17 7.31 9.22
CA PHE A 186 -31.20 6.27 9.59
C PHE A 186 -31.57 5.63 10.93
N THR A 187 -31.88 6.43 11.97
CA THR A 187 -32.34 5.86 13.26
C THR A 187 -33.65 5.08 13.20
N HIS A 188 -34.47 5.29 12.16
CA HIS A 188 -35.67 4.49 11.93
C HIS A 188 -35.38 3.10 11.35
N ARG A 189 -34.16 2.86 10.86
CA ARG A 189 -33.71 1.56 10.35
C ARG A 189 -33.41 0.56 11.48
N LEU A 190 -33.14 1.04 12.69
CA LEU A 190 -33.05 0.21 13.88
C LEU A 190 -34.36 -0.57 14.14
N PRO A 191 -34.29 -1.84 14.58
CA PRO A 191 -35.45 -2.53 15.13
C PRO A 191 -35.97 -1.82 16.39
N PHE A 192 -37.18 -2.14 16.86
CA PHE A 192 -37.76 -1.45 18.03
C PHE A 192 -36.93 -1.61 19.32
N TYR A 193 -36.14 -2.69 19.39
CA TYR A 193 -35.20 -2.99 20.48
C TYR A 193 -33.76 -2.54 20.18
N GLY A 194 -33.51 -1.95 19.01
CA GLY A 194 -32.18 -1.47 18.62
C GLY A 194 -31.80 -0.20 19.38
N ILE A 195 -30.51 0.09 19.43
CA ILE A 195 -29.97 1.18 20.26
C ILE A 195 -29.26 2.21 19.39
N ALA A 196 -29.59 3.49 19.62
CA ALA A 196 -28.89 4.62 19.03
C ALA A 196 -27.89 5.21 20.04
N VAL A 197 -26.60 5.19 19.70
CA VAL A 197 -25.49 5.73 20.49
C VAL A 197 -25.12 7.11 19.92
N LEU A 198 -25.48 8.17 20.63
CA LEU A 198 -25.51 9.53 20.07
C LEU A 198 -24.60 10.49 20.85
N CYS A 199 -23.73 11.19 20.13
CA CYS A 199 -22.82 12.19 20.69
C CYS A 199 -23.59 13.46 21.06
N VAL A 200 -23.82 13.71 22.35
CA VAL A 200 -24.61 14.88 22.80
C VAL A 200 -23.80 16.16 22.94
N ASP A 201 -22.48 16.08 22.73
CA ASP A 201 -21.63 17.27 22.61
C ASP A 201 -21.83 17.98 21.27
N ASP A 202 -22.31 17.25 20.25
CA ASP A 202 -22.62 17.83 18.95
C ASP A 202 -24.03 18.46 18.98
N PRO A 203 -24.15 19.77 18.66
CA PRO A 203 -25.44 20.47 18.73
C PRO A 203 -26.45 19.94 17.72
N ASN A 204 -26.02 19.49 16.54
CA ASN A 204 -26.90 18.99 15.49
C ASN A 204 -27.44 17.59 15.82
N VAL A 205 -26.62 16.73 16.42
CA VAL A 205 -27.07 15.45 17.00
C VAL A 205 -28.06 15.71 18.14
N ARG A 206 -27.78 16.71 18.99
CA ARG A 206 -28.68 17.08 20.09
C ARG A 206 -30.04 17.57 19.61
N GLU A 207 -30.08 18.30 18.50
CA GLU A 207 -31.33 18.76 17.87
C GLU A 207 -32.18 17.62 17.30
N ILE A 208 -31.58 16.52 16.82
CA ILE A 208 -32.34 15.39 16.29
C ILE A 208 -32.87 14.43 17.38
N LEU A 209 -32.33 14.49 18.62
CA LEU A 209 -32.72 13.61 19.73
C LEU A 209 -34.24 13.45 19.92
N PRO A 210 -35.07 14.51 19.92
CA PRO A 210 -36.52 14.38 20.14
C PRO A 210 -37.24 13.61 19.03
N PHE A 211 -36.62 13.44 17.86
CA PHE A 211 -37.17 12.74 16.71
C PHE A 211 -36.72 11.27 16.64
N VAL A 212 -35.79 10.86 17.50
CA VAL A 212 -35.33 9.47 17.59
C VAL A 212 -36.29 8.69 18.49
N SER A 213 -37.00 7.72 17.90
CA SER A 213 -38.00 6.92 18.60
C SER A 213 -37.45 5.67 19.32
N LYS A 214 -36.15 5.39 19.16
CA LYS A 214 -35.47 4.20 19.68
C LYS A 214 -34.81 4.48 21.03
N PRO A 215 -34.48 3.44 21.83
CA PRO A 215 -33.58 3.60 22.97
C PRO A 215 -32.29 4.36 22.62
N ILE A 216 -31.91 5.34 23.45
CA ILE A 216 -30.76 6.21 23.21
C ILE A 216 -29.72 6.06 24.32
N ILE A 217 -28.47 5.78 23.94
CA ILE A 217 -27.29 5.96 24.80
C ILE A 217 -26.60 7.26 24.41
N ARG A 218 -26.71 8.27 25.28
CA ARG A 218 -26.03 9.56 25.10
C ARG A 218 -24.58 9.44 25.56
N TYR A 219 -23.63 9.88 24.75
CA TYR A 219 -22.23 9.92 25.15
C TYR A 219 -21.61 11.31 24.89
N GLY A 220 -20.56 11.62 25.63
CA GLY A 220 -19.82 12.88 25.47
C GLY A 220 -19.20 13.39 26.76
N PHE A 221 -18.93 14.69 26.81
CA PHE A 221 -18.48 15.42 27.99
C PHE A 221 -19.65 16.06 28.75
N ALA A 222 -20.79 16.27 28.07
CA ALA A 222 -21.95 16.92 28.64
C ALA A 222 -22.48 16.21 29.92
N PRO A 223 -22.95 16.95 30.94
CA PRO A 223 -23.42 16.36 32.20
C PRO A 223 -24.58 15.38 32.06
N ASP A 224 -25.39 15.52 31.01
CA ASP A 224 -26.55 14.70 30.68
C ASP A 224 -26.21 13.48 29.80
N ALA A 225 -24.93 13.23 29.48
CA ALA A 225 -24.48 12.01 28.83
C ALA A 225 -24.57 10.80 29.79
N HIS A 226 -25.04 9.66 29.28
CA HIS A 226 -25.06 8.37 30.00
C HIS A 226 -23.65 7.77 30.11
N VAL A 227 -22.84 7.92 29.06
CA VAL A 227 -21.42 7.53 29.02
C VAL A 227 -20.58 8.79 28.93
N ARG A 228 -20.07 9.25 30.08
CA ARG A 228 -19.48 10.59 30.23
C ARG A 228 -17.99 10.54 30.56
N ALA A 229 -17.17 11.26 29.81
CA ALA A 229 -15.76 11.50 30.19
C ALA A 229 -15.61 12.71 31.10
N THR A 230 -14.72 12.59 32.08
CA THR A 230 -14.25 13.68 32.96
C THR A 230 -12.74 13.58 33.14
N ASN A 231 -12.11 14.60 33.75
CA ASN A 231 -10.66 14.64 33.99
C ASN A 231 -9.82 14.42 32.72
N VAL A 232 -10.33 14.88 31.58
CA VAL A 232 -9.73 14.68 30.26
C VAL A 232 -8.44 15.51 30.17
N ARG A 233 -7.32 14.83 29.92
CA ARG A 233 -6.01 15.46 29.79
C ARG A 233 -5.14 14.70 28.82
N ALA A 234 -4.36 15.43 28.03
CA ALA A 234 -3.28 14.86 27.24
C ALA A 234 -2.07 14.61 28.15
N LYS A 235 -1.41 13.46 28.00
CA LYS A 235 -0.16 13.13 28.67
C LYS A 235 0.63 12.16 27.80
N ASP A 236 1.90 12.48 27.53
CA ASP A 236 2.84 11.61 26.80
C ASP A 236 2.30 11.10 25.44
N GLY A 237 1.56 11.94 24.71
CA GLY A 237 0.94 11.59 23.42
C GLY A 237 -0.33 10.74 23.53
N CYS A 238 -0.75 10.38 24.73
CA CYS A 238 -1.99 9.67 25.02
C CYS A 238 -3.05 10.59 25.64
N MET A 239 -4.30 10.16 25.63
CA MET A 239 -5.37 10.81 26.38
C MET A 239 -5.70 10.01 27.64
N HIS A 240 -5.77 10.69 28.78
CA HIS A 240 -6.23 10.12 30.05
C HIS A 240 -7.56 10.75 30.43
N PHE A 241 -8.51 9.93 30.85
CA PHE A 241 -9.83 10.40 31.29
C PHE A 241 -10.53 9.34 32.14
N THR A 242 -11.49 9.77 32.95
CA THR A 242 -12.34 8.89 33.75
C THR A 242 -13.73 8.84 33.12
N VAL A 243 -14.21 7.65 32.81
CA VAL A 243 -15.52 7.40 32.23
C VAL A 243 -16.52 7.03 33.31
N HIS A 244 -17.66 7.71 33.30
CA HIS A 244 -18.81 7.44 34.15
C HIS A 244 -19.91 6.81 33.31
N ARG A 245 -20.48 5.70 33.78
CA ARG A 245 -21.58 4.96 33.14
C ARG A 245 -22.68 4.73 34.19
N ALA A 246 -23.92 4.59 33.74
CA ALA A 246 -25.01 4.22 34.64
C ALA A 246 -24.71 2.86 35.30
N ASP A 247 -24.97 2.76 36.61
CA ASP A 247 -24.88 1.52 37.39
C ASP A 247 -23.51 0.79 37.36
N ALA A 248 -22.43 1.50 37.00
CA ALA A 248 -21.07 0.96 37.00
C ALA A 248 -20.10 1.87 37.77
N SER A 249 -19.01 1.28 38.25
CA SER A 249 -17.93 2.06 38.87
C SER A 249 -17.22 2.94 37.83
N PRO A 250 -16.69 4.12 38.23
CA PRO A 250 -15.88 4.94 37.34
C PRO A 250 -14.70 4.16 36.76
N LEU A 251 -14.48 4.30 35.46
CA LEU A 251 -13.47 3.57 34.71
C LEU A 251 -12.38 4.53 34.22
N ASP A 252 -11.14 4.37 34.71
CA ASP A 252 -10.02 5.16 34.24
C ASP A 252 -9.47 4.59 32.93
N ILE A 253 -9.41 5.44 31.90
CA ILE A 253 -8.98 5.07 30.56
C ILE A 253 -7.67 5.76 30.21
N VAL A 254 -6.78 4.98 29.58
CA VAL A 254 -5.66 5.47 28.78
C VAL A 254 -5.98 5.14 27.34
N LEU A 255 -6.12 6.17 26.51
CA LEU A 255 -6.31 6.03 25.07
C LEU A 255 -5.01 6.37 24.36
N ASN A 256 -4.47 5.41 23.61
CA ASN A 256 -3.25 5.58 22.81
C ASN A 256 -3.52 6.32 21.48
N LEU A 257 -4.33 7.37 21.54
CA LEU A 257 -4.56 8.33 20.47
C LEU A 257 -4.67 9.73 21.10
N PRO A 258 -4.00 10.74 20.53
CA PRO A 258 -4.12 12.10 21.02
C PRO A 258 -5.43 12.76 20.56
N GLY A 259 -5.86 13.77 21.31
CA GLY A 259 -6.99 14.63 20.94
C GLY A 259 -8.31 14.28 21.63
N THR A 260 -9.05 15.32 22.01
CA THR A 260 -10.37 15.18 22.64
C THR A 260 -11.43 14.56 21.72
N HIS A 261 -11.32 14.78 20.41
CA HIS A 261 -12.18 14.12 19.42
C HIS A 261 -12.01 12.59 19.46
N ASN A 262 -10.79 12.08 19.71
CA ASN A 262 -10.56 10.66 19.87
C ASN A 262 -11.09 10.12 21.21
N VAL A 263 -11.17 10.96 22.25
CA VAL A 263 -11.89 10.61 23.48
C VAL A 263 -13.38 10.40 23.18
N GLN A 264 -14.01 11.27 22.37
CA GLN A 264 -15.40 11.09 21.94
C GLN A 264 -15.58 9.79 21.12
N ASN A 265 -14.68 9.52 20.18
CA ASN A 265 -14.69 8.26 19.41
C ASN A 265 -14.57 7.03 20.34
N ALA A 266 -13.69 7.10 21.34
CA ALA A 266 -13.53 6.04 22.34
C ALA A 266 -14.77 5.89 23.23
N LEU A 267 -15.45 6.98 23.61
CA LEU A 267 -16.69 6.91 24.39
C LEU A 267 -17.80 6.17 23.64
N ALA A 268 -17.91 6.34 22.31
CA ALA A 268 -18.84 5.55 21.50
C ALA A 268 -18.49 4.05 21.55
N ALA A 269 -17.20 3.70 21.44
CA ALA A 269 -16.74 2.33 21.57
C ALA A 269 -17.00 1.73 22.97
N ILE A 270 -16.76 2.50 24.03
CA ILE A 270 -17.02 2.10 25.42
C ILE A 270 -18.52 1.92 25.66
N ALA A 271 -19.37 2.78 25.09
CA ALA A 271 -20.82 2.66 25.18
C ALA A 271 -21.30 1.33 24.59
N ILE A 272 -20.86 1.00 23.37
CA ILE A 272 -21.18 -0.27 22.71
C ILE A 272 -20.63 -1.45 23.51
N ALA A 273 -19.37 -1.39 23.93
CA ALA A 273 -18.73 -2.47 24.66
C ALA A 273 -19.42 -2.75 26.01
N THR A 274 -19.87 -1.70 26.69
CA THR A 274 -20.63 -1.84 27.95
C THR A 274 -22.00 -2.47 27.70
N GLU A 275 -22.71 -2.04 26.65
CA GLU A 275 -24.01 -2.62 26.26
C GLU A 275 -23.89 -4.11 25.89
N LEU A 276 -22.76 -4.51 25.30
CA LEU A 276 -22.46 -5.88 24.95
C LEU A 276 -21.71 -6.66 26.05
N GLU A 277 -21.70 -6.12 27.27
CA GLU A 277 -21.15 -6.76 28.47
C GLU A 277 -19.65 -7.14 28.37
N VAL A 278 -18.88 -6.40 27.58
CA VAL A 278 -17.42 -6.56 27.53
C VAL A 278 -16.80 -6.13 28.86
N ALA A 279 -15.89 -6.94 29.39
CA ALA A 279 -15.27 -6.65 30.68
C ALA A 279 -14.43 -5.37 30.65
N ASP A 280 -14.50 -4.59 31.73
CA ASP A 280 -13.78 -3.31 31.87
C ASP A 280 -12.26 -3.43 31.61
N ALA A 281 -11.65 -4.53 32.05
CA ALA A 281 -10.23 -4.79 31.84
C ALA A 281 -9.87 -4.92 30.35
N ASP A 282 -10.74 -5.56 29.56
CA ASP A 282 -10.53 -5.74 28.11
C ASP A 282 -10.72 -4.42 27.37
N ILE A 283 -11.71 -3.61 27.79
CA ILE A 283 -11.90 -2.25 27.27
C ILE A 283 -10.66 -1.40 27.53
N GLN A 284 -10.15 -1.39 28.77
CA GLN A 284 -8.96 -0.64 29.15
C GLN A 284 -7.73 -1.11 28.35
N SER A 285 -7.51 -2.41 28.26
CA SER A 285 -6.38 -2.99 27.53
C SER A 285 -6.42 -2.64 26.04
N ALA A 286 -7.59 -2.80 25.40
CA ALA A 286 -7.76 -2.51 23.98
C ALA A 286 -7.49 -1.04 23.63
N LEU A 287 -8.01 -0.10 24.43
CA LEU A 287 -7.82 1.34 24.18
C LEU A 287 -6.36 1.79 24.46
N ALA A 288 -5.70 1.18 25.44
CA ALA A 288 -4.30 1.48 25.77
C ALA A 288 -3.33 0.91 24.71
N GLN A 289 -3.70 -0.19 24.04
CA GLN A 289 -2.86 -0.86 23.03
C GLN A 289 -3.24 -0.50 21.59
N PHE A 290 -4.22 0.37 21.40
CA PHE A 290 -4.69 0.74 20.06
C PHE A 290 -3.58 1.43 19.28
N ASN A 291 -3.15 0.83 18.16
CA ASN A 291 -2.02 1.32 17.35
C ASN A 291 -2.43 2.32 16.26
N GLY A 292 -3.69 2.73 16.23
CA GLY A 292 -4.19 3.68 15.24
C GLY A 292 -4.69 3.04 13.94
N VAL A 293 -5.12 3.92 13.05
CA VAL A 293 -5.52 3.64 11.67
C VAL A 293 -4.49 4.30 10.78
N GLY A 294 -4.12 3.64 9.67
CA GLY A 294 -3.17 4.23 8.73
C GLY A 294 -3.60 5.65 8.32
N ARG A 295 -2.65 6.59 8.32
CA ARG A 295 -2.87 8.01 8.00
C ARG A 295 -3.86 8.74 8.91
N ARG A 296 -4.13 8.29 10.15
CA ARG A 296 -4.95 9.04 11.13
C ARG A 296 -4.08 9.33 12.35
N PHE A 297 -3.48 10.52 12.37
CA PHE A 297 -2.45 10.93 13.33
C PHE A 297 -1.30 9.90 13.43
N GLN A 298 -0.85 9.37 12.29
CA GLN A 298 0.15 8.31 12.27
C GLN A 298 1.55 8.90 12.50
N ARG A 299 2.18 8.52 13.61
CA ARG A 299 3.55 8.97 13.93
C ARG A 299 4.59 8.05 13.27
N TYR A 300 5.54 8.65 12.56
CA TYR A 300 6.68 7.94 11.93
C TYR A 300 7.97 7.97 12.77
N GLY A 301 8.00 8.79 13.83
CA GLY A 301 9.15 8.92 14.73
C GLY A 301 9.88 10.25 14.55
N GLU A 302 11.15 10.29 14.96
CA GLU A 302 12.00 11.48 14.81
C GLU A 302 12.83 11.38 13.52
N VAL A 303 12.86 12.48 12.76
CA VAL A 303 13.59 12.62 11.50
C VAL A 303 14.74 13.62 11.72
N PRO A 304 16.01 13.25 11.45
CA PRO A 304 17.15 14.15 11.59
C PRO A 304 17.10 15.30 10.59
N ILE A 305 17.60 16.46 11.01
CA ILE A 305 17.73 17.66 10.19
C ILE A 305 19.17 17.75 9.70
N ALA A 306 19.38 18.01 8.41
CA ALA A 306 20.71 18.08 7.79
C ALA A 306 21.68 19.08 8.46
N ARG A 307 21.14 20.13 9.10
CA ARG A 307 21.91 21.16 9.83
C ARG A 307 22.13 20.84 11.32
N GLY A 308 21.73 19.65 11.77
CA GLY A 308 21.74 19.22 13.18
C GLY A 308 20.37 19.35 13.84
N GLY A 309 20.07 18.44 14.77
CA GLY A 309 18.76 18.31 15.42
C GLY A 309 17.84 17.29 14.77
N ALA A 310 16.60 17.17 15.26
CA ALA A 310 15.56 16.30 14.71
C ALA A 310 14.15 16.88 14.90
N TYR A 311 13.20 16.44 14.08
CA TYR A 311 11.78 16.78 14.22
C TYR A 311 10.91 15.52 14.27
N THR A 312 9.73 15.59 14.90
CA THR A 312 8.76 14.48 14.86
C THR A 312 7.95 14.57 13.59
N LEU A 313 7.80 13.45 12.86
CA LEU A 313 6.92 13.38 11.69
C LEU A 313 5.61 12.66 12.01
N ILE A 314 4.50 13.25 11.55
CA ILE A 314 3.14 12.73 11.68
C ILE A 314 2.43 12.86 10.32
N ASP A 315 1.68 11.84 9.91
CA ASP A 315 0.78 11.89 8.74
C ASP A 315 -0.68 11.80 9.15
N ASP A 316 -1.51 12.67 8.55
CA ASP A 316 -2.94 12.72 8.80
C ASP A 316 -3.75 12.92 7.51
N TYR A 317 -4.84 12.18 7.40
CA TYR A 317 -5.76 12.21 6.27
C TYR A 317 -6.71 13.42 6.32
N GLY A 318 -6.73 14.16 7.42
CA GLY A 318 -7.58 15.32 7.63
C GLY A 318 -7.48 16.31 6.47
N HIS A 319 -8.62 16.62 5.88
CA HIS A 319 -8.71 17.47 4.69
C HIS A 319 -9.90 18.42 4.72
N HIS A 320 -10.86 18.19 5.62
CA HIS A 320 -11.91 19.15 5.96
C HIS A 320 -11.40 20.09 7.09
N PRO A 321 -11.74 21.39 7.11
CA PRO A 321 -11.24 22.33 8.13
C PRO A 321 -11.49 21.89 9.57
N VAL A 322 -12.65 21.26 9.84
CA VAL A 322 -13.00 20.75 11.17
C VAL A 322 -12.07 19.62 11.61
N GLU A 323 -11.78 18.68 10.70
CA GLU A 323 -10.81 17.60 10.96
C GLU A 323 -9.42 18.20 11.20
N MET A 324 -9.00 19.13 10.34
CA MET A 324 -7.70 19.77 10.45
C MET A 324 -7.53 20.50 11.79
N ALA A 325 -8.53 21.26 12.20
CA ALA A 325 -8.52 21.95 13.49
C ALA A 325 -8.41 20.97 14.67
N ALA A 326 -9.14 19.84 14.60
CA ALA A 326 -9.09 18.80 15.62
C ALA A 326 -7.71 18.11 15.69
N THR A 327 -7.10 17.81 14.54
CA THR A 327 -5.76 17.22 14.46
C THR A 327 -4.68 18.20 14.94
N ILE A 328 -4.77 19.48 14.58
CA ILE A 328 -3.88 20.54 15.06
C ILE A 328 -3.98 20.69 16.59
N ALA A 329 -5.19 20.72 17.14
CA ALA A 329 -5.40 20.79 18.58
C ALA A 329 -4.83 19.56 19.31
N ALA A 330 -4.99 18.36 18.72
CA ALA A 330 -4.39 17.13 19.24
C ALA A 330 -2.86 17.20 19.25
N ALA A 331 -2.24 17.70 18.17
CA ALA A 331 -0.79 17.89 18.10
C ALA A 331 -0.31 18.90 19.13
N ARG A 332 -0.99 20.04 19.31
CA ARG A 332 -0.65 21.01 20.36
C ARG A 332 -0.79 20.42 21.76
N GLY A 333 -1.80 19.60 22.01
CA GLY A 333 -1.96 18.90 23.30
C GLY A 333 -0.87 17.87 23.57
N ALA A 334 -0.46 17.13 22.54
CA ALA A 334 0.62 16.14 22.63
C ALA A 334 2.01 16.79 22.72
N PHE A 335 2.19 17.98 22.14
CA PHE A 335 3.46 18.67 22.00
C PHE A 335 3.36 20.18 22.35
N PRO A 336 3.02 20.53 23.61
CA PRO A 336 2.60 21.88 24.00
C PRO A 336 3.66 22.98 23.82
N SER A 337 4.94 22.63 23.80
CA SER A 337 6.05 23.57 23.66
C SER A 337 6.78 23.48 22.32
N ARG A 338 6.33 22.60 21.42
CA ARG A 338 6.99 22.38 20.12
C ARG A 338 6.27 23.15 19.03
N ARG A 339 7.08 23.63 18.08
CA ARG A 339 6.59 24.36 16.92
C ARG A 339 5.93 23.39 15.95
N LEU A 340 4.76 23.77 15.43
CA LEU A 340 3.96 22.96 14.51
C LEU A 340 4.15 23.44 13.09
N VAL A 341 4.76 22.60 12.27
CA VAL A 341 4.99 22.81 10.84
C VAL A 341 4.05 21.92 10.06
N ILE A 342 3.19 22.49 9.22
CA ILE A 342 2.24 21.70 8.42
C ILE A 342 2.62 21.76 6.95
N ALA A 343 2.73 20.60 6.32
CA ALA A 343 2.66 20.45 4.87
C ALA A 343 1.25 20.03 4.49
N PHE A 344 0.53 20.87 3.75
CA PHE A 344 -0.87 20.63 3.39
C PHE A 344 -1.06 20.57 1.88
N GLN A 345 -1.77 19.53 1.42
CA GLN A 345 -2.27 19.43 0.05
C GLN A 345 -3.80 19.52 0.08
N PRO A 346 -4.40 20.61 -0.45
CA PRO A 346 -5.86 20.69 -0.60
C PRO A 346 -6.38 19.57 -1.50
N HIS A 347 -7.59 19.07 -1.24
CA HIS A 347 -8.21 17.98 -2.00
C HIS A 347 -9.54 18.42 -2.58
N ARG A 348 -9.69 18.31 -3.91
CA ARG A 348 -10.80 18.81 -4.75
C ARG A 348 -10.90 20.35 -4.83
N TYR A 349 -11.24 20.86 -6.01
CA TYR A 349 -11.45 22.29 -6.24
C TYR A 349 -12.79 22.75 -5.64
N THR A 350 -13.83 21.92 -5.74
CA THR A 350 -15.16 22.19 -5.16
C THR A 350 -15.09 22.43 -3.66
N ARG A 351 -14.44 21.52 -2.91
CA ARG A 351 -14.22 21.67 -1.46
C ARG A 351 -13.36 22.88 -1.14
N THR A 352 -12.29 23.13 -1.91
CA THR A 352 -11.44 24.30 -1.69
C THR A 352 -12.23 25.60 -1.84
N ARG A 353 -13.19 25.67 -2.78
CA ARG A 353 -14.12 26.79 -2.94
C ARG A 353 -15.07 26.90 -1.75
N ASP A 354 -15.73 25.80 -1.40
CA ASP A 354 -16.83 25.80 -0.41
C ASP A 354 -16.33 26.06 1.02
N CYS A 355 -15.12 25.56 1.33
CA CYS A 355 -14.49 25.70 2.64
C CYS A 355 -13.38 26.77 2.65
N PHE A 356 -13.30 27.66 1.65
CA PHE A 356 -12.13 28.53 1.44
C PHE A 356 -11.77 29.35 2.68
N GLU A 357 -12.75 30.06 3.26
CA GLU A 357 -12.53 30.92 4.42
C GLU A 357 -12.11 30.12 5.67
N ASP A 358 -12.72 28.95 5.89
CA ASP A 358 -12.39 28.08 7.01
C ASP A 358 -11.02 27.42 6.87
N LEU A 359 -10.61 27.04 5.66
CA LEU A 359 -9.25 26.58 5.37
C LEU A 359 -8.23 27.68 5.71
N VAL A 360 -8.47 28.92 5.26
CA VAL A 360 -7.61 30.06 5.60
C VAL A 360 -7.51 30.22 7.11
N LYS A 361 -8.64 30.18 7.82
CA LYS A 361 -8.71 30.36 9.27
C LYS A 361 -7.91 29.28 10.02
N VAL A 362 -8.10 28.00 9.67
CA VAL A 362 -7.44 26.86 10.33
C VAL A 362 -5.95 26.82 10.03
N LEU A 363 -5.58 26.96 8.76
CA LEU A 363 -4.17 26.98 8.33
C LEU A 363 -3.40 28.17 8.90
N SER A 364 -4.07 29.27 9.25
CA SER A 364 -3.45 30.43 9.90
C SER A 364 -3.15 30.24 11.40
N THR A 365 -3.42 29.06 11.98
CA THR A 365 -3.16 28.77 13.41
C THR A 365 -1.84 28.03 13.67
N VAL A 366 -1.16 27.61 12.61
CA VAL A 366 0.11 26.85 12.67
C VAL A 366 1.29 27.81 12.74
N ASP A 367 2.46 27.31 13.11
CA ASP A 367 3.66 28.16 13.22
C ASP A 367 4.39 28.31 11.90
N ALA A 368 4.33 27.28 11.05
CA ALA A 368 4.84 27.32 9.68
C ALA A 368 4.01 26.44 8.75
N LEU A 369 3.88 26.88 7.49
CA LEU A 369 3.02 26.23 6.52
C LEU A 369 3.74 26.06 5.18
N VAL A 370 3.79 24.82 4.69
CA VAL A 370 4.11 24.47 3.31
C VAL A 370 2.80 24.08 2.64
N LEU A 371 2.46 24.71 1.52
CA LEU A 371 1.20 24.50 0.81
C LEU A 371 1.50 24.08 -0.63
N THR A 372 0.78 23.08 -1.13
CA THR A 372 0.87 22.68 -2.54
C THR A 372 -0.32 23.15 -3.36
N GLU A 373 -0.25 22.92 -4.67
CA GLU A 373 -1.44 22.97 -5.53
C GLU A 373 -2.49 21.90 -5.15
N VAL A 374 -3.75 22.14 -5.53
CA VAL A 374 -4.90 21.27 -5.23
C VAL A 374 -4.75 19.90 -5.91
N TYR A 375 -4.96 18.83 -5.14
CA TYR A 375 -5.19 17.50 -5.70
C TYR A 375 -6.59 17.43 -6.33
N ALA A 376 -6.65 17.44 -7.65
CA ALA A 376 -7.90 17.61 -8.40
C ALA A 376 -8.93 16.50 -8.20
N ALA A 377 -8.50 15.25 -7.96
CA ALA A 377 -9.37 14.08 -7.85
C ALA A 377 -10.39 13.95 -9.01
N GLY A 378 -9.98 14.32 -10.23
CA GLY A 378 -10.81 14.28 -11.44
C GLY A 378 -11.61 15.56 -11.73
N GLU A 379 -11.56 16.58 -10.87
CA GLU A 379 -12.25 17.86 -11.10
C GLU A 379 -11.49 18.79 -12.04
N ALA A 380 -12.22 19.57 -12.82
CA ALA A 380 -11.65 20.70 -13.56
C ALA A 380 -11.28 21.84 -12.59
N PRO A 381 -10.19 22.59 -12.84
CA PRO A 381 -9.83 23.74 -12.03
C PRO A 381 -10.97 24.77 -11.91
N ILE A 382 -11.19 25.27 -10.69
CA ILE A 382 -12.17 26.33 -10.40
C ILE A 382 -11.42 27.63 -10.10
N VAL A 383 -11.84 28.72 -10.76
CA VAL A 383 -11.22 30.04 -10.60
C VAL A 383 -11.22 30.46 -9.12
N ALA A 384 -10.06 30.90 -8.64
CA ALA A 384 -9.82 31.36 -7.27
C ALA A 384 -9.99 30.31 -6.15
N ALA A 385 -10.17 29.03 -6.51
CA ALA A 385 -10.22 27.91 -5.56
C ALA A 385 -8.98 27.00 -5.70
N ASP A 386 -7.82 27.60 -5.96
CA ASP A 386 -6.53 26.94 -6.14
C ASP A 386 -5.59 27.19 -4.94
N GLY A 387 -4.51 26.39 -4.86
CA GLY A 387 -3.54 26.49 -3.77
C GLY A 387 -2.84 27.84 -3.73
N ARG A 388 -2.65 28.49 -4.90
CA ARG A 388 -2.06 29.84 -4.99
C ARG A 388 -2.98 30.91 -4.41
N ALA A 389 -4.28 30.81 -4.64
CA ALA A 389 -5.30 31.68 -4.06
C ALA A 389 -5.34 31.52 -2.54
N LEU A 390 -5.30 30.28 -2.05
CA LEU A 390 -5.26 29.97 -0.63
C LEU A 390 -3.99 30.53 0.03
N ALA A 391 -2.81 30.34 -0.59
CA ALA A 391 -1.54 30.92 -0.12
C ALA A 391 -1.61 32.45 -0.02
N ARG A 392 -2.18 33.13 -1.03
CA ARG A 392 -2.36 34.59 -1.01
C ARG A 392 -3.29 35.03 0.12
N ALA A 393 -4.41 34.35 0.31
CA ALA A 393 -5.37 34.69 1.36
C ALA A 393 -4.77 34.52 2.76
N ILE A 394 -4.03 33.44 3.00
CA ILE A 394 -3.32 33.19 4.27
C ILE A 394 -2.26 34.27 4.52
N ARG A 395 -1.48 34.64 3.48
CA ARG A 395 -0.50 35.74 3.57
C ARG A 395 -1.16 37.07 3.94
N VAL A 396 -2.32 37.38 3.35
CA VAL A 396 -3.08 38.61 3.66
C VAL A 396 -3.63 38.60 5.09
N ALA A 397 -4.00 37.44 5.63
CA ALA A 397 -4.41 37.31 7.03
C ALA A 397 -3.27 37.62 8.02
N GLY A 398 -2.00 37.57 7.57
CA GLY A 398 -0.84 38.13 8.26
C GLY A 398 -0.35 37.35 9.48
N ARG A 399 -0.84 36.11 9.69
CA ARG A 399 -0.46 35.27 10.85
C ARG A 399 0.66 34.28 10.57
N VAL A 400 0.67 33.71 9.37
CA VAL A 400 1.69 32.76 8.90
C VAL A 400 2.05 33.10 7.46
N GLU A 401 3.31 32.97 7.11
CA GLU A 401 3.80 33.15 5.75
C GLU A 401 3.91 31.78 5.07
N PRO A 402 3.00 31.42 4.14
CA PRO A 402 3.01 30.11 3.52
C PRO A 402 4.13 30.00 2.47
N VAL A 403 4.89 28.91 2.53
CA VAL A 403 5.78 28.47 1.45
C VAL A 403 4.96 27.67 0.47
N PHE A 404 4.76 28.21 -0.74
CA PHE A 404 4.02 27.51 -1.79
C PHE A 404 4.97 26.73 -2.68
N VAL A 405 4.62 25.47 -2.96
CA VAL A 405 5.29 24.61 -3.96
C VAL A 405 4.28 24.13 -4.99
N ASP A 406 4.72 23.90 -6.22
CA ASP A 406 3.81 23.53 -7.31
C ASP A 406 3.39 22.06 -7.22
N THR A 407 4.31 21.19 -6.77
CA THR A 407 4.09 19.75 -6.70
C THR A 407 4.39 19.17 -5.33
N VAL A 408 3.77 18.02 -5.01
CA VAL A 408 4.03 17.29 -3.75
C VAL A 408 5.49 16.84 -3.63
N ASP A 409 6.14 16.58 -4.75
CA ASP A 409 7.55 16.17 -4.81
C ASP A 409 8.52 17.24 -4.31
N GLU A 410 8.09 18.51 -4.26
CA GLU A 410 8.89 19.66 -3.79
C GLU A 410 8.71 19.96 -2.29
N ILE A 411 7.71 19.37 -1.64
CA ILE A 411 7.49 19.51 -0.18
C ILE A 411 8.75 19.21 0.65
N PRO A 412 9.56 18.17 0.35
CA PRO A 412 10.69 17.81 1.21
C PRO A 412 11.77 18.88 1.24
N ASP A 413 12.07 19.46 0.07
CA ASP A 413 13.04 20.56 -0.06
C ASP A 413 12.50 21.83 0.61
N ALA A 414 11.21 22.12 0.45
CA ALA A 414 10.56 23.23 1.12
C ALA A 414 10.56 23.08 2.66
N LEU A 415 10.28 21.87 3.16
CA LEU A 415 10.35 21.57 4.59
C LEU A 415 11.78 21.70 5.11
N ALA A 416 12.78 21.17 4.39
CA ALA A 416 14.20 21.29 4.78
C ALA A 416 14.66 22.74 4.95
N ALA A 417 14.02 23.70 4.26
CA ALA A 417 14.29 25.13 4.41
C ALA A 417 13.60 25.78 5.63
N VAL A 418 12.53 25.17 6.16
CA VAL A 418 11.64 25.76 7.18
C VAL A 418 11.79 25.09 8.56
N VAL A 419 12.04 23.78 8.60
CA VAL A 419 12.09 22.99 9.83
C VAL A 419 13.28 23.36 10.71
N ALA A 420 13.08 23.25 12.01
CA ALA A 420 14.06 23.48 13.06
C ALA A 420 14.05 22.32 14.07
N ASP A 421 15.12 22.24 14.87
CA ASP A 421 15.24 21.22 15.91
C ASP A 421 14.05 21.27 16.88
N GLY A 422 13.50 20.10 17.18
CA GLY A 422 12.33 19.96 18.05
C GLY A 422 11.00 20.35 17.40
N ASP A 423 10.92 20.56 16.08
CA ASP A 423 9.63 20.77 15.41
C ASP A 423 8.76 19.51 15.42
N VAL A 424 7.45 19.70 15.31
CA VAL A 424 6.49 18.65 14.92
C VAL A 424 6.03 18.97 13.51
N VAL A 425 6.43 18.12 12.56
CA VAL A 425 6.06 18.22 11.15
C VAL A 425 4.87 17.31 10.89
N MET A 426 3.81 17.88 10.31
CA MET A 426 2.61 17.15 9.93
C MET A 426 2.37 17.22 8.44
N THR A 427 2.24 16.07 7.78
CA THR A 427 1.66 15.99 6.43
C THR A 427 0.16 15.83 6.54
N MET A 428 -0.60 16.65 5.82
CA MET A 428 -2.06 16.65 5.89
C MET A 428 -2.71 16.67 4.52
N GLY A 429 -3.65 15.75 4.29
CA GLY A 429 -4.52 15.74 3.12
C GLY A 429 -4.86 14.34 2.60
N ALA A 430 -5.98 14.22 1.89
CA ALA A 430 -6.47 12.96 1.33
C ALA A 430 -5.80 12.53 0.01
N GLY A 431 -5.01 13.41 -0.60
CA GLY A 431 -4.38 13.20 -1.90
C GLY A 431 -3.03 12.45 -1.83
N SER A 432 -2.18 12.74 -2.82
CA SER A 432 -0.85 12.14 -2.98
C SER A 432 0.17 12.54 -1.91
N ILE A 433 -0.12 13.50 -1.04
CA ILE A 433 0.79 13.95 0.03
C ILE A 433 1.23 12.83 0.98
N GLY A 434 0.43 11.79 1.17
CA GLY A 434 0.82 10.61 1.94
C GLY A 434 2.00 9.82 1.34
N GLY A 435 2.41 10.13 0.11
CA GLY A 435 3.57 9.55 -0.58
C GLY A 435 4.67 10.57 -0.93
N ALA A 436 4.71 11.74 -0.27
CA ALA A 436 5.74 12.74 -0.52
C ALA A 436 7.16 12.19 -0.20
N LYS A 437 8.08 12.30 -1.17
CA LYS A 437 9.49 11.83 -1.13
C LYS A 437 10.22 12.28 0.14
N GLY A 438 11.18 11.53 0.69
CA GLY A 438 12.12 12.05 1.72
C GLY A 438 11.56 12.40 3.11
N LEU A 439 10.23 12.42 3.30
CA LEU A 439 9.60 12.44 4.61
C LEU A 439 9.41 11.01 5.14
N SER A 440 9.41 10.01 4.26
CA SER A 440 9.39 8.60 4.62
C SER A 440 10.82 8.07 4.79
N MET A 441 11.60 8.64 5.72
CA MET A 441 12.66 7.83 6.32
C MET A 441 11.95 6.69 7.04
N SER A 442 12.27 5.45 6.66
CA SER A 442 11.63 4.17 7.00
C SER A 442 11.43 3.88 8.51
N GLY A 443 11.60 4.85 9.41
CA GLY A 443 11.60 4.68 10.86
C GLY A 443 12.83 3.92 11.35
N ILE A 444 13.76 3.58 10.45
CA ILE A 444 14.89 2.71 10.75
C ILE A 444 16.07 3.54 11.22
N ASN A 445 16.45 3.34 12.48
CA ASN A 445 17.67 3.91 13.04
C ASN A 445 18.90 3.39 12.28
N PRO A 446 19.70 4.25 11.61
CA PRO A 446 20.88 3.82 10.85
C PRO A 446 21.90 3.04 11.68
N ALA A 447 21.98 3.30 13.00
CA ALA A 447 22.87 2.58 13.90
C ALA A 447 22.50 1.09 14.05
N ALA A 448 21.25 0.70 13.78
CA ALA A 448 20.81 -0.69 13.85
C ALA A 448 21.51 -1.58 12.81
N PHE A 449 22.04 -1.00 11.74
CA PHE A 449 22.76 -1.72 10.70
C PHE A 449 24.19 -2.10 11.08
N GLY A 450 24.80 -1.46 12.09
CA GLY A 450 26.22 -1.64 12.39
C GLY A 450 27.11 -1.30 11.18
N LYS A 451 28.30 -1.89 11.13
CA LYS A 451 29.24 -1.68 10.02
C LYS A 451 28.85 -2.51 8.79
N VAL A 452 28.60 -1.83 7.67
CA VAL A 452 28.07 -2.42 6.43
C VAL A 452 29.10 -2.40 5.32
N ALA A 453 29.34 -3.55 4.68
CA ALA A 453 30.14 -3.63 3.47
C ALA A 453 29.23 -3.46 2.24
N VAL A 454 29.60 -2.57 1.32
CA VAL A 454 28.99 -2.52 -0.02
C VAL A 454 29.93 -3.26 -0.96
N LEU A 455 29.56 -4.51 -1.27
CA LEU A 455 30.33 -5.36 -2.16
C LEU A 455 30.12 -4.90 -3.59
N TYR A 456 31.20 -4.51 -4.27
CA TYR A 456 31.15 -3.91 -5.60
C TYR A 456 32.37 -4.31 -6.43
N GLY A 457 32.35 -4.05 -7.74
CA GLY A 457 33.46 -4.40 -8.63
C GLY A 457 33.53 -5.90 -8.94
N GLY A 458 34.56 -6.59 -8.43
CA GLY A 458 34.77 -8.01 -8.67
C GLY A 458 35.42 -8.39 -10.02
N GLU A 459 35.42 -9.68 -10.36
CA GLU A 459 36.08 -10.22 -11.57
C GLU A 459 35.14 -10.59 -12.72
N SER A 460 33.83 -10.35 -12.58
CA SER A 460 32.86 -10.67 -13.62
C SER A 460 33.02 -9.78 -14.87
N SER A 461 32.43 -10.22 -15.98
CA SER A 461 32.30 -9.41 -17.21
C SER A 461 31.47 -8.15 -17.01
N GLU A 462 30.69 -8.06 -15.93
CA GLU A 462 29.81 -6.94 -15.59
C GLU A 462 30.41 -6.03 -14.49
N ARG A 463 31.74 -6.07 -14.34
CA ARG A 463 32.48 -5.31 -13.32
C ARG A 463 32.17 -3.81 -13.35
N ASP A 464 32.07 -3.18 -14.52
CA ASP A 464 31.86 -1.73 -14.62
C ASP A 464 30.49 -1.33 -14.05
N VAL A 465 29.45 -2.11 -14.33
CA VAL A 465 28.11 -1.92 -13.74
C VAL A 465 28.16 -2.12 -12.23
N SER A 466 28.94 -3.10 -11.76
CA SER A 466 29.12 -3.37 -10.33
C SER A 466 29.81 -2.19 -9.64
N LEU A 467 30.84 -1.62 -10.27
CA LEU A 467 31.56 -0.45 -9.76
C LEU A 467 30.64 0.78 -9.65
N VAL A 468 29.81 1.05 -10.66
CA VAL A 468 28.87 2.20 -10.63
C VAL A 468 27.75 1.96 -9.62
N SER A 469 27.11 0.79 -9.66
CA SER A 469 26.03 0.42 -8.74
C SER A 469 26.48 0.51 -7.28
N GLY A 470 27.63 -0.08 -6.96
CA GLY A 470 28.17 -0.06 -5.60
C GLY A 470 28.51 1.33 -5.10
N ARG A 471 29.05 2.22 -5.95
CA ARG A 471 29.32 3.61 -5.56
C ARG A 471 28.04 4.38 -5.21
N LEU A 472 26.99 4.23 -6.03
CA LEU A 472 25.72 4.90 -5.79
C LEU A 472 25.02 4.35 -4.54
N VAL A 473 25.00 3.03 -4.36
CA VAL A 473 24.48 2.39 -3.14
C VAL A 473 25.22 2.88 -1.91
N TRP A 474 26.56 2.87 -1.96
CA TRP A 474 27.38 3.36 -0.86
C TRP A 474 27.08 4.82 -0.50
N GLN A 475 26.95 5.68 -1.51
CA GLN A 475 26.60 7.08 -1.31
C GLN A 475 25.19 7.21 -0.68
N GLY A 476 24.19 6.53 -1.24
CA GLY A 476 22.82 6.57 -0.71
C GLY A 476 22.69 6.08 0.74
N LEU A 477 23.48 5.06 1.11
CA LEU A 477 23.57 4.58 2.50
C LEU A 477 24.30 5.58 3.41
N ARG A 478 25.39 6.20 2.93
CA ARG A 478 26.11 7.24 3.68
C ARG A 478 25.27 8.48 3.92
N ASP A 479 24.50 8.91 2.92
CA ASP A 479 23.58 10.03 3.01
C ASP A 479 22.47 9.77 4.04
N ALA A 480 22.07 8.50 4.22
CA ALA A 480 21.15 8.05 5.26
C ALA A 480 21.80 7.84 6.64
N GLY A 481 23.09 8.14 6.81
CA GLY A 481 23.81 7.99 8.08
C GLY A 481 24.22 6.55 8.44
N VAL A 482 24.20 5.61 7.48
CA VAL A 482 24.67 4.23 7.69
C VAL A 482 26.20 4.19 7.65
N ASP A 483 26.83 3.38 8.53
CA ASP A 483 28.27 3.12 8.53
C ASP A 483 28.67 2.16 7.38
N ALA A 484 28.55 2.65 6.14
CA ALA A 484 28.78 1.87 4.92
C ALA A 484 30.20 2.06 4.34
N HIS A 485 30.84 0.98 3.92
CA HIS A 485 32.19 1.00 3.32
C HIS A 485 32.24 0.16 2.05
N LEU A 486 32.91 0.66 1.02
CA LEU A 486 33.11 -0.08 -0.22
C LEU A 486 34.13 -1.21 -0.02
N LEU A 487 33.84 -2.39 -0.58
CA LEU A 487 34.79 -3.52 -0.62
C LEU A 487 34.75 -4.18 -2.00
N ASP A 488 35.88 -4.15 -2.70
CA ASP A 488 36.07 -4.84 -3.99
C ASP A 488 36.77 -6.19 -3.76
N PRO A 489 36.08 -7.34 -3.94
CA PRO A 489 36.66 -8.66 -3.72
C PRO A 489 37.85 -8.98 -4.63
N LYS A 490 38.02 -8.25 -5.75
CA LYS A 490 39.19 -8.38 -6.63
C LYS A 490 40.45 -7.77 -6.00
N GLN A 491 40.28 -6.71 -5.21
CA GLN A 491 41.39 -5.95 -4.62
C GLN A 491 41.70 -6.38 -3.20
N ARG A 492 40.69 -6.88 -2.48
CA ARG A 492 40.79 -7.22 -1.06
C ARG A 492 40.16 -8.59 -0.82
N PRO A 493 40.80 -9.49 -0.05
CA PRO A 493 40.21 -10.78 0.25
C PRO A 493 38.96 -10.62 1.12
N LEU A 494 37.99 -11.52 0.96
CA LEU A 494 36.74 -11.48 1.73
C LEU A 494 36.94 -11.67 3.24
N SER A 495 38.08 -12.22 3.70
CA SER A 495 38.41 -12.36 5.12
C SER A 495 38.38 -11.04 5.88
N VAL A 496 38.67 -9.93 5.17
CA VAL A 496 38.59 -8.55 5.68
C VAL A 496 37.23 -8.26 6.29
N LEU A 497 36.15 -8.86 5.79
CA LEU A 497 34.82 -8.66 6.32
C LEU A 497 34.74 -9.01 7.82
N ASN A 498 35.37 -10.13 8.22
CA ASN A 498 35.46 -10.53 9.61
C ASN A 498 36.55 -9.74 10.37
N ASP A 499 37.73 -9.60 9.76
CA ASP A 499 38.89 -8.94 10.38
C ASP A 499 38.60 -7.47 10.77
N GLU A 500 37.72 -6.80 10.02
CA GLU A 500 37.33 -5.41 10.26
C GLU A 500 35.94 -5.24 10.89
N GLY A 501 35.29 -6.33 11.32
CA GLY A 501 34.04 -6.30 12.08
C GLY A 501 32.81 -5.87 11.29
N PHE A 502 32.72 -6.22 10.00
CA PHE A 502 31.49 -6.03 9.23
C PHE A 502 30.42 -7.03 9.69
N VAL A 503 29.21 -6.54 9.91
CA VAL A 503 28.08 -7.37 10.35
C VAL A 503 27.03 -7.55 9.26
N ARG A 504 27.08 -6.71 8.22
CA ARG A 504 26.17 -6.73 7.08
C ARG A 504 26.88 -6.46 5.75
N ALA A 505 26.32 -7.00 4.67
CA ALA A 505 26.75 -6.72 3.32
C ALA A 505 25.58 -6.33 2.41
N PHE A 506 25.72 -5.20 1.70
CA PHE A 506 24.93 -4.91 0.52
C PHE A 506 25.65 -5.49 -0.70
N ILE A 507 25.00 -6.40 -1.41
CA ILE A 507 25.58 -7.05 -2.61
C ILE A 507 25.22 -6.21 -3.84
N ALA A 508 26.23 -5.59 -4.45
CA ALA A 508 26.14 -4.86 -5.72
C ALA A 508 27.17 -5.42 -6.72
N LEU A 509 27.26 -6.75 -6.78
CA LEU A 509 28.11 -7.53 -7.68
C LEU A 509 27.23 -8.18 -8.75
N HIS A 510 27.45 -7.82 -10.00
CA HIS A 510 26.65 -8.30 -11.14
C HIS A 510 27.40 -9.37 -11.91
N GLY A 511 26.70 -10.40 -12.38
CA GLY A 511 27.25 -11.49 -13.16
C GLY A 511 28.12 -12.47 -12.37
N GLY A 512 28.14 -13.72 -12.83
CA GLY A 512 29.00 -14.79 -12.29
C GLY A 512 28.83 -14.98 -10.78
N TYR A 513 29.94 -14.88 -10.04
CA TYR A 513 29.98 -15.20 -8.61
C TYR A 513 29.18 -14.25 -7.71
N GLY A 514 28.79 -13.07 -8.20
CA GLY A 514 27.93 -12.12 -7.48
C GLY A 514 26.48 -12.59 -7.38
N GLU A 515 26.03 -13.36 -8.37
CA GLU A 515 24.62 -13.73 -8.55
C GLU A 515 24.37 -15.25 -8.46
N ASN A 516 25.41 -16.07 -8.48
CA ASN A 516 25.30 -17.55 -8.52
C ASN A 516 25.31 -18.24 -7.15
N GLY A 517 25.33 -17.49 -6.05
CA GLY A 517 25.34 -18.04 -4.68
C GLY A 517 26.72 -18.15 -4.01
N GLN A 518 27.82 -17.92 -4.74
CA GLN A 518 29.16 -18.06 -4.15
C GLN A 518 29.46 -17.00 -3.08
N ILE A 519 29.10 -15.73 -3.33
CA ILE A 519 29.28 -14.65 -2.34
C ILE A 519 28.35 -14.85 -1.15
N GLN A 520 27.11 -15.24 -1.41
CA GLN A 520 26.12 -15.56 -0.39
C GLN A 520 26.66 -16.65 0.55
N GLY A 521 27.22 -17.72 0.00
CA GLY A 521 27.80 -18.80 0.79
C GLY A 521 29.04 -18.38 1.59
N ALA A 522 29.87 -17.48 1.04
CA ALA A 522 30.99 -16.90 1.79
C ALA A 522 30.50 -16.01 2.96
N LEU A 523 29.46 -15.22 2.74
CA LEU A 523 28.87 -14.37 3.78
C LEU A 523 28.17 -15.20 4.87
N ASP A 524 27.45 -16.25 4.49
CA ASP A 524 26.86 -17.23 5.41
C ASP A 524 27.96 -17.87 6.28
N PHE A 525 29.10 -18.25 5.69
CA PHE A 525 30.24 -18.81 6.41
C PHE A 525 30.83 -17.84 7.43
N TYR A 526 30.87 -16.54 7.13
CA TYR A 526 31.33 -15.50 8.05
C TYR A 526 30.24 -15.00 9.02
N GLY A 527 29.01 -15.49 8.93
CA GLY A 527 27.89 -15.02 9.77
C GLY A 527 27.45 -13.58 9.47
N ILE A 528 27.68 -13.11 8.25
CA ILE A 528 27.36 -11.75 7.82
C ILE A 528 26.01 -11.76 7.13
N ARG A 529 25.06 -10.95 7.59
CA ARG A 529 23.75 -10.83 6.95
C ARG A 529 23.85 -10.00 5.67
N TYR A 530 23.08 -10.32 4.63
CA TYR A 530 23.20 -9.63 3.34
C TYR A 530 21.89 -9.40 2.61
N THR A 531 21.91 -8.43 1.70
CA THR A 531 20.78 -8.11 0.83
C THR A 531 20.63 -9.16 -0.28
N GLY A 532 19.40 -9.61 -0.52
CA GLY A 532 19.08 -10.54 -1.61
C GLY A 532 18.84 -11.99 -1.16
N PRO A 533 18.58 -12.88 -2.12
CA PRO A 533 18.44 -14.31 -1.92
C PRO A 533 19.68 -14.97 -1.33
N GLY A 534 19.47 -16.05 -0.57
CA GLY A 534 20.55 -16.93 -0.13
C GLY A 534 21.07 -17.85 -1.24
N VAL A 535 22.02 -18.73 -0.89
CA VAL A 535 22.76 -19.59 -1.84
C VAL A 535 21.88 -20.30 -2.85
N LEU A 536 20.81 -20.98 -2.39
CA LEU A 536 19.93 -21.76 -3.27
C LEU A 536 19.17 -20.86 -4.25
N GLY A 537 18.64 -19.74 -3.77
CA GLY A 537 17.89 -18.81 -4.62
C GLY A 537 18.75 -18.18 -5.69
N SER A 538 19.94 -17.72 -5.33
CA SER A 538 20.93 -17.20 -6.26
C SER A 538 21.36 -18.26 -7.30
N ALA A 539 21.69 -19.48 -6.85
CA ALA A 539 22.10 -20.55 -7.76
C ALA A 539 21.00 -20.95 -8.75
N LEU A 540 19.74 -21.05 -8.29
CA LEU A 540 18.61 -21.38 -9.15
C LEU A 540 18.30 -20.25 -10.13
N ALA A 541 18.23 -19.01 -9.66
CA ALA A 541 17.92 -17.85 -10.49
C ALA A 541 18.93 -17.64 -11.62
N MET A 542 20.22 -17.89 -11.36
CA MET A 542 21.26 -17.81 -12.39
C MET A 542 21.10 -18.91 -13.46
N ASP A 543 20.58 -20.08 -13.09
CA ASP A 543 20.34 -21.21 -13.99
C ASP A 543 18.92 -21.16 -14.60
N LYS A 544 18.84 -20.57 -15.80
CA LYS A 544 17.56 -20.40 -16.51
C LYS A 544 16.89 -21.73 -16.85
N PHE A 545 17.66 -22.78 -17.13
CA PHE A 545 17.09 -24.08 -17.43
C PHE A 545 16.39 -24.68 -16.21
N ARG A 546 17.08 -24.74 -15.07
CA ARG A 546 16.52 -25.28 -13.83
C ARG A 546 15.39 -24.41 -13.28
N THR A 547 15.51 -23.09 -13.36
CA THR A 547 14.43 -22.15 -13.03
C THR A 547 13.17 -22.48 -13.82
N LYS A 548 13.27 -22.66 -15.14
CA LYS A 548 12.12 -22.97 -15.99
C LYS A 548 11.48 -24.33 -15.68
N LEU A 549 12.28 -25.34 -15.35
CA LEU A 549 11.74 -26.64 -14.91
C LEU A 549 10.93 -26.53 -13.62
N ILE A 550 11.43 -25.78 -12.63
CA ILE A 550 10.72 -25.54 -11.37
C ILE A 550 9.42 -24.78 -11.65
N TRP A 551 9.47 -23.71 -12.44
CA TRP A 551 8.31 -22.92 -12.82
C TRP A 551 7.23 -23.74 -13.52
N GLN A 552 7.60 -24.57 -14.49
CA GLN A 552 6.65 -25.48 -15.14
C GLN A 552 5.95 -26.40 -14.13
N GLN A 553 6.71 -26.96 -13.19
CA GLN A 553 6.18 -27.88 -12.19
C GLN A 553 5.16 -27.22 -11.24
N VAL A 554 5.32 -25.93 -10.94
CA VAL A 554 4.41 -25.18 -10.05
C VAL A 554 3.37 -24.34 -10.79
N GLY A 555 3.32 -24.45 -12.12
CA GLY A 555 2.38 -23.71 -12.98
C GLY A 555 2.69 -22.22 -13.13
N ILE A 556 3.95 -21.81 -13.02
CA ILE A 556 4.42 -20.50 -13.47
C ILE A 556 4.71 -20.60 -14.97
N PRO A 557 4.03 -19.85 -15.85
CA PRO A 557 4.26 -19.98 -17.29
C PRO A 557 5.63 -19.42 -17.67
N THR A 558 6.30 -20.11 -18.58
CA THR A 558 7.59 -19.69 -19.18
C THR A 558 7.57 -20.06 -20.66
N PRO A 559 8.32 -19.37 -21.54
CA PRO A 559 8.30 -19.68 -22.96
C PRO A 559 8.61 -21.17 -23.20
N PRO A 560 7.89 -21.86 -24.09
CA PRO A 560 8.21 -23.24 -24.46
C PRO A 560 9.68 -23.37 -24.85
N PHE A 561 10.37 -24.37 -24.31
CA PHE A 561 11.81 -24.49 -24.47
C PHE A 561 12.29 -25.93 -24.71
N ASP A 562 13.53 -26.03 -25.17
CA ASP A 562 14.32 -27.24 -25.27
C ASP A 562 15.78 -26.93 -24.90
N THR A 563 16.59 -27.97 -24.75
CA THR A 563 18.00 -27.84 -24.37
C THR A 563 18.90 -28.69 -25.26
N VAL A 564 20.12 -28.21 -25.44
CA VAL A 564 21.19 -28.93 -26.15
C VAL A 564 22.44 -28.91 -25.29
N LEU A 565 23.07 -30.08 -25.11
CA LEU A 565 24.36 -30.15 -24.44
C LEU A 565 25.51 -29.84 -25.42
N ARG A 566 26.53 -29.17 -24.90
CA ARG A 566 27.78 -28.94 -25.63
C ARG A 566 28.34 -30.26 -26.16
N GLY A 567 28.58 -30.30 -27.47
CA GLY A 567 29.13 -31.47 -28.17
C GLY A 567 28.08 -32.45 -28.71
N GLU A 568 26.78 -32.17 -28.55
CA GLU A 568 25.74 -32.85 -29.33
C GLU A 568 25.82 -32.49 -30.82
N ASP A 569 25.18 -33.31 -31.66
CA ASP A 569 24.99 -33.04 -33.09
C ASP A 569 23.95 -31.94 -33.27
N TYR A 570 24.41 -30.70 -33.41
CA TYR A 570 23.54 -29.52 -33.49
C TYR A 570 22.66 -29.51 -34.74
N ASP A 571 23.13 -30.04 -35.87
CA ASP A 571 22.34 -30.15 -37.09
C ASP A 571 21.18 -31.14 -36.90
N ALA A 572 21.44 -32.30 -36.30
CA ALA A 572 20.41 -33.28 -36.00
C ALA A 572 19.38 -32.77 -34.98
N ARG A 573 19.83 -32.02 -33.96
CA ARG A 573 18.95 -31.45 -32.92
C ARG A 573 18.10 -30.29 -33.44
N ALA A 574 18.63 -29.46 -34.34
CA ALA A 574 17.95 -28.28 -34.86
C ALA A 574 16.58 -28.63 -35.47
N GLY A 575 16.49 -29.67 -36.30
CA GLY A 575 15.23 -30.10 -36.92
C GLY A 575 14.17 -30.51 -35.89
N GLN A 576 14.57 -31.23 -34.84
CA GLN A 576 13.67 -31.66 -33.77
C GLN A 576 13.15 -30.48 -32.93
N ILE A 577 14.03 -29.52 -32.63
CA ILE A 577 13.69 -28.33 -31.85
C ILE A 577 12.73 -27.44 -32.63
N ILE A 578 12.99 -27.20 -33.91
CA ILE A 578 12.10 -26.39 -34.78
C ILE A 578 10.74 -27.05 -34.91
N ALA A 579 10.68 -28.37 -35.09
CA ALA A 579 9.41 -29.10 -35.15
C ALA A 579 8.59 -28.98 -33.85
N LYS A 580 9.26 -28.90 -32.69
CA LYS A 580 8.63 -28.79 -31.37
C LYS A 580 8.19 -27.36 -31.04
N LEU A 581 9.06 -26.37 -31.27
CA LEU A 581 8.90 -25.00 -30.76
C LEU A 581 8.41 -24.00 -31.84
N GLY A 582 8.68 -24.27 -33.11
CA GLY A 582 8.49 -23.34 -34.22
C GLY A 582 9.52 -22.20 -34.23
N LEU A 583 9.47 -21.35 -35.26
CA LEU A 583 10.28 -20.13 -35.37
C LEU A 583 9.38 -18.89 -35.12
N PRO A 584 9.93 -17.77 -34.62
CA PRO A 584 11.35 -17.57 -34.27
C PRO A 584 11.72 -18.07 -32.86
N LEU A 585 13.01 -18.32 -32.65
CA LEU A 585 13.59 -18.86 -31.41
C LEU A 585 14.62 -17.91 -30.80
N PHE A 586 14.81 -17.97 -29.48
CA PHE A 586 15.97 -17.41 -28.80
C PHE A 586 16.89 -18.55 -28.34
N VAL A 587 18.18 -18.41 -28.64
CA VAL A 587 19.25 -19.33 -28.21
C VAL A 587 20.14 -18.61 -27.23
N LYS A 588 20.37 -19.18 -26.05
CA LYS A 588 21.19 -18.56 -25.01
C LYS A 588 21.88 -19.59 -24.10
N PRO A 589 23.02 -19.24 -23.47
CA PRO A 589 23.59 -20.04 -22.38
C PRO A 589 22.62 -20.14 -21.20
N ALA A 590 22.61 -21.26 -20.48
CA ALA A 590 21.70 -21.46 -19.36
C ALA A 590 22.10 -20.66 -18.11
N THR A 591 23.40 -20.55 -17.81
CA THR A 591 23.94 -20.02 -16.53
C THR A 591 24.75 -18.73 -16.64
N GLU A 592 24.70 -18.03 -17.78
CA GLU A 592 25.37 -16.72 -17.95
C GLU A 592 24.42 -15.54 -17.76
N GLY A 593 24.91 -14.31 -17.59
CA GLY A 593 24.07 -13.11 -17.47
C GLY A 593 23.15 -12.90 -18.68
N SER A 594 22.09 -12.10 -18.52
CA SER A 594 20.91 -11.94 -19.42
C SER A 594 21.18 -11.58 -20.89
N SER A 595 22.42 -11.47 -21.32
CA SER A 595 22.79 -10.95 -22.62
C SER A 595 24.08 -11.53 -23.20
N VAL A 596 24.73 -12.47 -22.50
CA VAL A 596 25.91 -13.15 -23.01
C VAL A 596 25.44 -14.18 -24.05
N ALA A 597 25.86 -14.00 -25.31
CA ALA A 597 25.59 -14.92 -26.42
C ALA A 597 24.10 -15.25 -26.65
N VAL A 598 23.20 -14.29 -26.44
CA VAL A 598 21.77 -14.42 -26.78
C VAL A 598 21.58 -14.13 -28.27
N VAL A 599 21.01 -15.07 -29.02
CA VAL A 599 20.79 -14.96 -30.47
C VAL A 599 19.33 -15.24 -30.81
N LYS A 600 18.67 -14.34 -31.54
CA LYS A 600 17.34 -14.57 -32.13
C LYS A 600 17.49 -15.26 -33.48
N VAL A 601 16.85 -16.41 -33.65
CA VAL A 601 16.91 -17.26 -34.84
C VAL A 601 15.56 -17.21 -35.55
N ASN A 602 15.56 -16.59 -36.74
CA ASN A 602 14.37 -16.45 -37.58
C ASN A 602 14.28 -17.48 -38.72
N ALA A 603 15.39 -18.16 -39.04
CA ALA A 603 15.51 -19.14 -40.13
C ALA A 603 16.11 -20.44 -39.64
N ALA A 604 15.67 -21.57 -40.20
CA ALA A 604 16.04 -22.90 -39.74
C ALA A 604 17.55 -23.16 -39.89
N GLU A 605 18.15 -22.68 -40.99
CA GLU A 605 19.57 -22.87 -41.29
C GLU A 605 20.51 -22.19 -40.27
N SER A 606 20.02 -21.17 -39.56
CA SER A 606 20.82 -20.41 -38.60
C SER A 606 20.88 -21.02 -37.20
N LEU A 607 19.99 -21.98 -36.89
CA LEU A 607 19.90 -22.57 -35.55
C LEU A 607 21.17 -23.35 -35.14
N PRO A 608 21.77 -24.24 -35.97
CA PRO A 608 22.99 -24.96 -35.59
C PRO A 608 24.15 -24.04 -35.25
N HIS A 609 24.31 -22.93 -35.98
CA HIS A 609 25.36 -21.95 -35.71
C HIS A 609 25.13 -21.23 -34.38
N ALA A 610 23.89 -20.79 -34.10
CA ALA A 610 23.53 -20.16 -32.84
C ALA A 610 23.74 -21.11 -31.64
N LEU A 611 23.40 -22.39 -31.79
CA LEU A 611 23.67 -23.44 -30.80
C LEU A 611 25.17 -23.58 -30.53
N ALA A 612 25.98 -23.67 -31.59
CA ALA A 612 27.43 -23.79 -31.47
C ALA A 612 28.07 -22.58 -30.78
N GLN A 613 27.58 -21.36 -31.07
CA GLN A 613 28.05 -20.13 -30.44
C GLN A 613 27.71 -20.09 -28.95
N ALA A 614 26.44 -20.31 -28.57
CA ALA A 614 26.05 -20.32 -27.16
C ALA A 614 26.76 -21.43 -26.37
N ALA A 615 27.01 -22.58 -26.99
CA ALA A 615 27.74 -23.70 -26.40
C ALA A 615 29.22 -23.38 -26.09
N GLN A 616 29.80 -22.29 -26.60
CA GLN A 616 31.15 -21.86 -26.20
C GLN A 616 31.16 -21.33 -24.76
N HIS A 617 30.05 -20.75 -24.31
CA HIS A 617 29.94 -20.08 -23.02
C HIS A 617 29.45 -21.02 -21.92
N ASP A 618 28.54 -21.95 -22.23
CA ASP A 618 27.98 -22.87 -21.23
C ASP A 618 27.92 -24.31 -21.76
N ARG A 619 27.88 -25.29 -20.85
CA ARG A 619 27.64 -26.70 -21.16
C ARG A 619 26.20 -26.93 -21.60
N VAL A 620 25.24 -26.19 -21.06
CA VAL A 620 23.82 -26.31 -21.40
C VAL A 620 23.41 -25.09 -22.21
N VAL A 621 22.94 -25.30 -23.43
CA VAL A 621 22.33 -24.27 -24.26
C VAL A 621 20.82 -24.38 -24.16
N LEU A 622 20.17 -23.27 -23.83
CA LEU A 622 18.73 -23.15 -23.76
C LEU A 622 18.21 -22.56 -25.08
N VAL A 623 17.20 -23.21 -25.65
CA VAL A 623 16.47 -22.71 -26.81
C VAL A 623 15.02 -22.50 -26.43
N GLU A 624 14.50 -21.30 -26.60
CA GLU A 624 13.13 -20.95 -26.22
C GLU A 624 12.37 -20.28 -27.36
N LYS A 625 11.06 -20.50 -27.40
CA LYS A 625 10.18 -19.86 -28.37
C LYS A 625 10.12 -18.35 -28.12
N SER A 626 10.18 -17.54 -29.18
CA SER A 626 9.95 -16.10 -29.10
C SER A 626 8.51 -15.81 -28.65
N ILE A 627 8.37 -14.86 -27.72
CA ILE A 627 7.09 -14.35 -27.26
C ILE A 627 6.94 -12.91 -27.76
N ASP A 628 5.82 -12.63 -28.43
CA ASP A 628 5.57 -11.34 -29.06
C ASP A 628 4.40 -10.64 -28.35
N GLY A 629 4.62 -9.50 -27.70
CA GLY A 629 3.56 -8.70 -27.06
C GLY A 629 4.05 -7.61 -26.10
N GLY A 630 5.24 -7.78 -25.53
CA GLY A 630 5.98 -6.74 -24.80
C GLY A 630 6.78 -7.30 -23.64
N GLU A 631 7.87 -6.64 -23.28
CA GLU A 631 8.73 -7.02 -22.17
C GLU A 631 8.43 -6.16 -20.93
N TYR A 632 8.38 -6.82 -19.78
CA TYR A 632 8.02 -6.23 -18.50
C TYR A 632 8.90 -6.74 -17.37
N THR A 633 9.08 -5.89 -16.37
CA THR A 633 9.83 -6.23 -15.15
C THR A 633 9.01 -5.90 -13.91
N ALA A 634 9.01 -6.84 -12.96
CA ALA A 634 8.57 -6.63 -11.58
C ALA A 634 9.78 -6.54 -10.65
N CYS A 635 9.96 -5.38 -10.00
CA CYS A 635 10.98 -5.22 -8.96
C CYS A 635 10.44 -5.66 -7.61
N ILE A 636 11.21 -6.44 -6.85
CA ILE A 636 10.84 -6.99 -5.54
C ILE A 636 11.77 -6.39 -4.50
N ALA A 637 11.21 -5.68 -3.53
CA ALA A 637 11.93 -5.02 -2.44
C ALA A 637 11.12 -5.09 -1.13
N GLY A 638 11.03 -6.28 -0.54
CA GLY A 638 10.30 -6.58 0.68
C GLY A 638 8.80 -6.36 0.51
N SER A 639 8.29 -5.38 1.26
CA SER A 639 6.90 -4.92 1.21
C SER A 639 6.70 -3.65 0.37
N LEU A 640 7.76 -3.10 -0.25
CA LEU A 640 7.62 -1.94 -1.11
C LEU A 640 6.79 -2.31 -2.35
N ALA A 641 5.72 -1.55 -2.58
CA ALA A 641 4.83 -1.73 -3.72
C ALA A 641 5.38 -1.04 -4.99
N LEU A 642 6.53 -1.54 -5.48
CA LEU A 642 7.17 -0.99 -6.68
C LEU A 642 6.33 -1.27 -7.94
N PRO A 643 6.07 -0.27 -8.80
CA PRO A 643 5.27 -0.45 -10.01
C PRO A 643 5.99 -1.32 -11.04
N LEU A 644 5.22 -1.97 -11.92
CA LEU A 644 5.77 -2.67 -13.07
C LEU A 644 6.35 -1.68 -14.07
N ILE A 645 7.39 -2.12 -14.76
CA ILE A 645 8.06 -1.36 -15.81
C ILE A 645 7.86 -2.09 -17.12
N ARG A 646 7.36 -1.39 -18.15
CA ARG A 646 7.41 -1.90 -19.52
C ARG A 646 8.68 -1.43 -20.18
N ILE A 647 9.39 -2.35 -20.82
CA ILE A 647 10.61 -2.10 -21.55
C ILE A 647 10.27 -2.06 -23.04
N VAL A 648 10.58 -0.93 -23.68
CA VAL A 648 10.41 -0.75 -25.12
C VAL A 648 11.79 -0.49 -25.71
N PRO A 649 12.47 -1.54 -26.24
CA PRO A 649 13.78 -1.37 -26.87
C PRO A 649 13.67 -0.51 -28.13
N ALA A 650 14.74 0.21 -28.45
CA ALA A 650 14.82 1.01 -29.68
C ALA A 650 14.98 0.16 -30.96
N GLY A 651 15.42 -1.10 -30.81
CA GLY A 651 15.54 -2.10 -31.88
C GLY A 651 14.62 -3.31 -31.67
N GLU A 652 14.83 -4.38 -32.44
CA GLU A 652 13.98 -5.60 -32.41
C GLU A 652 14.02 -6.41 -31.10
N PHE A 653 14.98 -6.17 -30.20
CA PHE A 653 15.12 -6.90 -28.92
C PHE A 653 15.96 -6.11 -27.87
N TYR A 654 15.82 -6.46 -26.59
CA TYR A 654 16.44 -5.83 -25.42
C TYR A 654 17.69 -6.59 -24.93
N ASP A 655 18.89 -6.10 -25.25
CA ASP A 655 20.19 -6.75 -24.94
C ASP A 655 21.01 -6.02 -23.85
N TYR A 656 22.27 -6.44 -23.62
CA TYR A 656 23.16 -5.86 -22.59
C TYR A 656 23.36 -4.36 -22.77
N HIS A 657 23.55 -3.95 -24.02
CA HIS A 657 23.78 -2.57 -24.38
C HIS A 657 22.50 -1.76 -24.11
N ALA A 658 21.32 -2.29 -24.43
CA ALA A 658 20.03 -1.67 -24.07
C ALA A 658 19.78 -1.60 -22.54
N LYS A 659 20.25 -2.58 -21.77
CA LYS A 659 20.08 -2.65 -20.30
C LYS A 659 20.93 -1.63 -19.54
N TYR A 660 22.13 -1.27 -20.03
CA TYR A 660 23.10 -0.51 -19.22
C TYR A 660 23.83 0.63 -19.95
N VAL A 661 23.68 0.77 -21.28
CA VAL A 661 24.49 1.71 -22.09
C VAL A 661 23.65 2.60 -23.01
N ALA A 662 22.54 2.10 -23.58
CA ALA A 662 21.78 2.83 -24.60
C ALA A 662 20.78 3.85 -24.00
N ASP A 663 20.78 5.07 -24.55
CA ASP A 663 19.86 6.16 -24.17
C ASP A 663 18.50 6.11 -24.91
N ASP A 664 18.31 5.17 -25.81
CA ASP A 664 17.15 5.10 -26.72
C ASP A 664 16.04 4.12 -26.27
N THR A 665 16.32 3.27 -25.28
CA THR A 665 15.34 2.32 -24.73
C THR A 665 14.40 3.02 -23.74
N GLN A 666 13.09 2.91 -23.98
CA GLN A 666 12.08 3.55 -23.15
C GLN A 666 11.63 2.64 -22.01
N TYR A 667 11.64 3.19 -20.79
CA TYR A 667 11.15 2.56 -19.58
C TYR A 667 9.83 3.22 -19.19
N LEU A 668 8.71 2.56 -19.49
CA LEU A 668 7.40 3.16 -19.30
C LEU A 668 6.87 2.82 -17.90
N ILE A 669 6.63 3.88 -17.13
CA ILE A 669 5.96 3.87 -15.82
C ILE A 669 5.00 5.07 -15.83
N PRO A 670 3.67 4.88 -15.89
CA PRO A 670 2.97 3.60 -15.90
C PRO A 670 3.28 2.74 -17.15
N CYS A 671 3.29 1.42 -16.96
CA CYS A 671 3.71 0.45 -17.99
C CYS A 671 2.69 0.20 -19.11
N GLY A 672 1.56 0.91 -19.09
CA GLY A 672 0.46 0.78 -20.06
C GLY A 672 -0.47 -0.41 -19.82
N LEU A 673 -0.28 -1.14 -18.73
CA LEU A 673 -1.20 -2.16 -18.26
C LEU A 673 -2.21 -1.54 -17.28
N SER A 674 -3.42 -2.09 -17.23
CA SER A 674 -4.39 -1.68 -16.19
C SER A 674 -3.83 -1.97 -14.80
N ASP A 675 -4.19 -1.20 -13.77
CA ASP A 675 -3.76 -1.41 -12.37
C ASP A 675 -3.97 -2.86 -11.93
N ASP A 676 -5.10 -3.33 -12.38
CA ASP A 676 -5.59 -4.68 -12.43
C ASP A 676 -4.58 -5.71 -13.00
N GLN A 677 -4.17 -5.58 -14.26
CA GLN A 677 -3.11 -6.41 -14.85
C GLN A 677 -1.79 -6.28 -14.07
N GLN A 678 -1.46 -5.07 -13.60
CA GLN A 678 -0.25 -4.84 -12.82
C GLN A 678 -0.26 -5.62 -11.51
N GLN A 679 -1.37 -5.64 -10.78
CA GLN A 679 -1.50 -6.42 -9.53
C GLN A 679 -1.35 -7.92 -9.79
N ARG A 680 -2.00 -8.46 -10.83
CA ARG A 680 -1.88 -9.87 -11.23
C ARG A 680 -0.44 -10.27 -11.48
N LEU A 681 0.22 -9.50 -12.34
CA LEU A 681 1.57 -9.81 -12.81
C LEU A 681 2.59 -9.60 -11.70
N THR A 682 2.37 -8.62 -10.82
CA THR A 682 3.18 -8.43 -9.61
C THR A 682 3.06 -9.62 -8.66
N ALA A 683 1.83 -10.12 -8.40
CA ALA A 683 1.62 -11.30 -7.55
C ALA A 683 2.22 -12.57 -8.17
N LEU A 684 2.07 -12.75 -9.48
CA LEU A 684 2.65 -13.89 -10.19
C LEU A 684 4.18 -13.82 -10.22
N ALA A 685 4.75 -12.63 -10.41
CA ALA A 685 6.19 -12.40 -10.32
C ALA A 685 6.73 -12.67 -8.92
N ARG A 686 6.01 -12.25 -7.88
CA ARG A 686 6.37 -12.58 -6.50
C ARG A 686 6.36 -14.09 -6.27
N ARG A 687 5.33 -14.79 -6.75
CA ARG A 687 5.29 -16.26 -6.66
C ARG A 687 6.43 -16.92 -7.44
N ALA A 688 6.71 -16.45 -8.66
CA ALA A 688 7.81 -16.95 -9.49
C ALA A 688 9.17 -16.77 -8.81
N PHE A 689 9.34 -15.68 -8.06
CA PHE A 689 10.51 -15.40 -7.25
C PHE A 689 10.59 -16.31 -6.01
N ASP A 690 9.52 -16.39 -5.22
CA ASP A 690 9.49 -17.14 -3.95
C ASP A 690 9.71 -18.65 -4.16
N VAL A 691 9.17 -19.25 -5.23
CA VAL A 691 9.34 -20.70 -5.51
C VAL A 691 10.77 -21.10 -5.86
N LEU A 692 11.63 -20.14 -6.22
CA LEU A 692 13.06 -20.37 -6.42
C LEU A 692 13.85 -20.25 -5.12
N ALA A 693 13.20 -20.12 -3.96
CA ALA A 693 13.84 -19.80 -2.68
C ALA A 693 14.55 -18.44 -2.68
N CYS A 694 14.10 -17.51 -3.53
CA CYS A 694 14.57 -16.14 -3.50
C CYS A 694 13.83 -15.34 -2.42
N THR A 695 14.55 -14.47 -1.71
CA THR A 695 14.02 -13.71 -0.57
C THR A 695 14.13 -12.21 -0.79
N GLU A 696 12.97 -11.57 -0.79
CA GLU A 696 12.72 -10.13 -0.56
C GLU A 696 13.45 -9.07 -1.42
N TRP A 697 14.54 -9.36 -2.14
CA TRP A 697 15.22 -8.38 -3.00
C TRP A 697 15.65 -8.97 -4.33
N GLY A 698 15.18 -8.38 -5.43
CA GLY A 698 15.51 -8.81 -6.77
C GLY A 698 14.55 -8.26 -7.82
N ARG A 699 14.55 -8.85 -9.01
CA ARG A 699 13.53 -8.60 -10.03
C ARG A 699 13.18 -9.87 -10.79
N ALA A 700 11.96 -9.90 -11.33
CA ALA A 700 11.52 -10.93 -12.25
C ALA A 700 11.18 -10.29 -13.60
N ASP A 701 11.78 -10.82 -14.66
CA ASP A 701 11.60 -10.35 -16.03
C ASP A 701 10.67 -11.32 -16.78
N PHE A 702 9.67 -10.79 -17.48
CA PHE A 702 8.67 -11.58 -18.18
C PHE A 702 8.16 -10.87 -19.44
N MET A 703 7.63 -11.64 -20.38
CA MET A 703 6.99 -11.11 -21.58
C MET A 703 5.50 -11.41 -21.55
N LEU A 704 4.70 -10.52 -22.16
CA LEU A 704 3.33 -10.84 -22.52
C LEU A 704 3.28 -11.26 -23.99
N ASP A 705 2.47 -12.27 -24.33
CA ASP A 705 2.09 -12.51 -25.72
C ASP A 705 1.00 -11.50 -26.19
N ARG A 706 0.59 -11.60 -27.46
CA ARG A 706 -0.43 -10.71 -28.06
C ARG A 706 -1.80 -10.83 -27.40
N ASP A 707 -2.07 -11.95 -26.75
CA ASP A 707 -3.31 -12.21 -26.01
C ASP A 707 -3.19 -11.77 -24.53
N GLY A 708 -2.03 -11.22 -24.13
CA GLY A 708 -1.76 -10.74 -22.78
C GLY A 708 -1.35 -11.82 -21.79
N ASN A 709 -1.02 -13.04 -22.23
CA ASN A 709 -0.57 -14.10 -21.34
C ASN A 709 0.90 -13.90 -20.93
N PRO A 710 1.24 -14.00 -19.64
CA PRO A 710 2.61 -13.81 -19.18
C PRO A 710 3.47 -15.06 -19.35
N TYR A 711 4.74 -14.85 -19.71
CA TYR A 711 5.78 -15.88 -19.79
C TYR A 711 7.04 -15.37 -19.10
N PHE A 712 7.39 -15.96 -17.95
CA PHE A 712 8.55 -15.58 -17.18
C PHE A 712 9.84 -16.02 -17.85
N LEU A 713 10.77 -15.08 -17.97
CA LEU A 713 12.06 -15.29 -18.65
C LEU A 713 13.11 -15.75 -17.65
N GLU A 714 13.30 -14.97 -16.58
CA GLU A 714 14.35 -15.13 -15.58
C GLU A 714 14.06 -14.32 -14.30
N VAL A 715 14.81 -14.61 -13.25
CA VAL A 715 14.89 -13.82 -12.01
C VAL A 715 16.33 -13.34 -11.87
N ASN A 716 16.49 -12.07 -11.54
CA ASN A 716 17.78 -11.50 -11.19
C ASN A 716 17.82 -11.17 -9.69
N THR A 717 18.83 -11.67 -9.00
CA THR A 717 18.96 -11.64 -7.54
C THR A 717 19.83 -10.49 -7.03
N SER A 718 20.47 -9.74 -7.92
CA SER A 718 21.28 -8.56 -7.63
C SER A 718 21.03 -7.51 -8.73
N PRO A 719 19.84 -6.89 -8.78
CA PRO A 719 19.52 -5.99 -9.88
C PRO A 719 20.43 -4.76 -9.86
N GLY A 720 20.69 -4.21 -11.04
CA GLY A 720 21.45 -2.96 -11.18
C GLY A 720 20.87 -1.83 -10.32
N MET A 721 21.76 -0.99 -9.77
CA MET A 721 21.41 0.13 -8.90
C MET A 721 21.94 1.46 -9.41
N THR A 722 22.02 1.62 -10.74
CA THR A 722 22.37 2.88 -11.41
C THR A 722 21.13 3.76 -11.65
N ASP A 723 21.32 5.03 -12.03
CA ASP A 723 20.20 5.93 -12.39
C ASP A 723 19.35 5.44 -13.58
N HIS A 724 19.93 4.57 -14.42
CA HIS A 724 19.25 3.94 -15.55
C HIS A 724 18.63 2.59 -15.19
N SER A 725 18.88 2.06 -13.99
CA SER A 725 18.40 0.75 -13.57
C SER A 725 16.92 0.74 -13.20
N LEU A 726 16.31 -0.43 -13.32
CA LEU A 726 14.87 -0.64 -13.14
C LEU A 726 14.38 -0.37 -11.70
N PRO A 727 14.99 -0.90 -10.62
CA PRO A 727 14.47 -0.66 -9.27
C PRO A 727 14.48 0.82 -8.85
N PRO A 728 15.56 1.60 -9.07
CA PRO A 728 15.54 3.05 -8.81
C PRO A 728 14.48 3.81 -9.60
N LYS A 729 14.20 3.43 -10.87
CA LYS A 729 13.13 4.03 -11.67
C LYS A 729 11.74 3.70 -11.09
N ALA A 730 11.51 2.45 -10.69
CA ALA A 730 10.27 2.01 -10.06
C ALA A 730 10.01 2.76 -8.75
N ALA A 731 11.02 2.87 -7.90
CA ALA A 731 10.95 3.58 -6.63
C ALA A 731 10.64 5.08 -6.84
N ARG A 732 11.36 5.73 -7.75
CA ARG A 732 11.18 7.16 -8.06
C ARG A 732 9.76 7.49 -8.53
N ALA A 733 9.13 6.57 -9.27
CA ALA A 733 7.78 6.75 -9.81
C ALA A 733 6.69 6.76 -8.73
N ILE A 734 6.95 6.20 -7.55
CA ILE A 734 5.99 6.17 -6.42
C ILE A 734 6.44 7.02 -5.23
N GLY A 735 7.36 7.96 -5.44
CA GLY A 735 7.77 8.85 -4.37
C GLY A 735 8.85 8.29 -3.44
N ILE A 736 9.56 7.21 -3.82
CA ILE A 736 10.68 6.70 -3.02
C ILE A 736 12.00 7.22 -3.60
N SER A 737 12.78 7.93 -2.79
CA SER A 737 14.12 8.40 -3.17
C SER A 737 15.11 7.24 -3.29
N TYR A 738 16.24 7.48 -3.94
CA TYR A 738 17.29 6.47 -4.06
C TYR A 738 17.83 6.03 -2.69
N SER A 739 18.07 7.00 -1.79
CA SER A 739 18.54 6.74 -0.43
C SER A 739 17.50 5.92 0.37
N GLU A 740 16.22 6.27 0.29
CA GLU A 740 15.15 5.48 0.92
C GLU A 740 15.09 4.06 0.36
N LEU A 741 15.22 3.88 -0.96
CA LEU A 741 15.23 2.56 -1.58
C LEU A 741 16.40 1.70 -1.02
N VAL A 742 17.63 2.21 -1.04
CA VAL A 742 18.79 1.42 -0.56
C VAL A 742 18.71 1.10 0.92
N VAL A 743 18.19 2.02 1.74
CA VAL A 743 17.95 1.76 3.18
C VAL A 743 16.88 0.71 3.38
N ASN A 744 15.76 0.77 2.65
CA ASN A 744 14.71 -0.24 2.74
C ASN A 744 15.18 -1.62 2.26
N VAL A 745 16.06 -1.68 1.26
CA VAL A 745 16.66 -2.94 0.82
C VAL A 745 17.61 -3.49 1.89
N LEU A 746 18.44 -2.63 2.48
CA LEU A 746 19.31 -3.03 3.58
C LEU A 746 18.52 -3.46 4.83
N ALA A 747 17.36 -2.83 5.09
CA ALA A 747 16.45 -3.17 6.18
C ALA A 747 15.97 -4.62 6.18
N LEU A 748 15.94 -5.27 5.02
CA LEU A 748 15.59 -6.68 4.90
C LEU A 748 16.55 -7.58 5.70
N THR A 749 17.79 -7.10 5.97
CA THR A 749 18.79 -7.78 6.80
C THR A 749 18.61 -7.57 8.32
N LEU A 750 17.64 -6.76 8.73
CA LEU A 750 17.31 -6.54 10.15
C LEU A 750 16.32 -7.57 10.68
N LYS A 751 15.51 -8.18 9.80
CA LYS A 751 14.53 -9.21 10.16
C LYS A 751 15.26 -10.47 10.63
N ASP A 752 14.63 -11.16 11.59
CA ASP A 752 15.20 -12.16 12.50
C ASP A 752 16.32 -13.05 11.94
#